data_AF-A0A7S1BTC3-F1
#
_entry.id   AF-A0A7S1BTC3-F1
#
_cell.length_a   1.000
_cell.length_b   1.000
_cell.length_c   1.000
_cell.angle_alpha   90.00
_cell.angle_beta   90.00
_cell.angle_gamma   90.00
#
_symmetry.space_group_name_H-M   'P 1'
#
loop_
_entity.id
_entity.type
_entity.pdbx_description
1 polymer ?
#
loop_
_entity_poly.entity_id
_entity_poly.type
_entity_poly.pdbx_seq_one_letter_code
_entity_poly.pdbx_strand_id
1 'polypeptide(L)'
;MRLRSAFLPPLYAISVGLLLFIPRVWANMDMFESFRYRLNFLREHNQISKKQYNHIVFQLIKNDPQILDVSMEDKSIKNDTQILDISMEDKSMQHSRPSLSIEVTLAFFEWIQKEFNEDRLSFETADLIRNLFNLYPASVEISDASAPPNEPAPANYEGNGIVELFSRLDYDPAFWRYTYTGIWGYAKGKREYALHCTSKGLNILDVTTDDIVRVQFIAMEGGWVWRDVATHLNYAYVGSQGEGGEAFIINLENLSGSSAHGEGSDPIPPEHIKNIGWAEYGHTVNVDKGLLFLNTAKFDIGCAIFDLLEDPWNPKLLVESTIDLQNGFGDCHDSFVQTIDDKDFFIVSEGRKKKWTFSDITDIRTSDESIKVSSETPFLDSHFYAHEGVVSDDGKTLFGFDEFDGFDIVAYDISDPSDPKLIRMFQWSGDSTESAHVHNGFVRGDYLFVAYYEAGLRVFDISNIQERVSQVGHYETYRDPNGDGVFEKEISGQYNGAWNVYLDLPSGKILVSDRKYGLYVMTLKAGHDGTPSAMPSDSPTASNHPSHIPSSAPTPCPEDDDNVFLYKNGQEKTCRWLKKNKSKKKHCEKLVNATPMLPAPQDACPVTCDACDPFYENKKSKFYLKEKKGKIKTKTCQWLAKKKGPKITKICNKYTASGGGYGPPLKVCPQTCAIPTLAPSHVPSMTPSKSSSPSGKTWHEFTKGDPLVKFPVYNGDSETEKFFVRVPCRGSHFKILLFGHYGQNSHIELWHKRSTGNIFCNEGGDKDWFGGKYTEFPIKSTPCGPGAIPEYLYFIIRIEKSSDSIKIIASSEDPDISDRIYYEATFDETDGACSQPTHEVSAQDLDYFGKILFFAG
;
A
#
# COMPACT_ATOMS: atom_id res chain seq x y z
N MET A 1 -7.84 -16.22 -68.65
CA MET A 1 -6.39 -15.95 -68.61
C MET A 1 -6.15 -14.93 -67.50
N ARG A 2 -6.03 -15.46 -66.28
CA ARG A 2 -4.81 -15.48 -65.45
C ARG A 2 -4.58 -14.14 -64.75
N LEU A 3 -4.93 -14.04 -63.47
CA LEU A 3 -4.06 -14.43 -62.33
C LEU A 3 -2.73 -13.68 -62.38
N ARG A 4 -2.65 -12.55 -61.66
CA ARG A 4 -1.47 -12.02 -60.96
C ARG A 4 -1.80 -10.61 -60.43
N SER A 5 -2.35 -10.53 -59.22
CA SER A 5 -2.19 -9.32 -58.39
C SER A 5 -2.63 -9.43 -56.93
N ALA A 6 -3.34 -10.48 -56.48
CA ALA A 6 -3.94 -10.46 -55.13
C ALA A 6 -3.30 -11.37 -54.06
N PHE A 7 -2.21 -12.09 -54.34
CA PHE A 7 -1.69 -13.14 -53.43
C PHE A 7 -0.34 -12.85 -52.76
N LEU A 8 0.24 -11.65 -52.89
CA LEU A 8 1.54 -11.34 -52.28
C LEU A 8 1.52 -10.69 -50.88
N PRO A 9 0.50 -9.94 -50.44
CA PRO A 9 0.52 -9.35 -49.09
C PRO A 9 0.23 -10.31 -47.91
N PRO A 10 -0.77 -11.22 -47.96
CA PRO A 10 -1.16 -12.00 -46.77
C PRO A 10 -0.24 -13.20 -46.50
N LEU A 11 0.51 -13.67 -47.50
CA LEU A 11 1.56 -14.68 -47.31
C LEU A 11 2.80 -14.11 -46.59
N TYR A 12 3.03 -12.79 -46.68
CA TYR A 12 4.15 -12.13 -45.99
C TYR A 12 3.86 -11.95 -44.48
N ALA A 13 2.62 -11.67 -44.08
CA ALA A 13 2.25 -11.50 -42.67
C ALA A 13 2.23 -12.83 -41.88
N ILE A 14 1.77 -13.93 -42.49
CA ILE A 14 1.76 -15.26 -41.86
C ILE A 14 3.17 -15.86 -41.81
N SER A 15 4.00 -15.61 -42.83
CA SER A 15 5.41 -16.00 -42.78
C SER A 15 6.19 -15.19 -41.75
N VAL A 16 5.96 -13.87 -41.60
CA VAL A 16 6.62 -13.03 -40.57
C VAL A 16 6.19 -13.41 -39.14
N GLY A 17 4.93 -13.77 -38.89
CA GLY A 17 4.47 -14.23 -37.57
C GLY A 17 5.04 -15.60 -37.15
N LEU A 18 5.12 -16.56 -38.07
CA LEU A 18 5.79 -17.85 -37.84
C LEU A 18 7.32 -17.70 -37.79
N LEU A 19 7.90 -16.75 -38.54
CA LEU A 19 9.32 -16.39 -38.49
C LEU A 19 9.71 -15.55 -37.28
N LEU A 20 8.79 -15.10 -36.41
CA LEU A 20 9.12 -14.39 -35.16
C LEU A 20 8.95 -15.27 -33.92
N PHE A 21 8.09 -16.29 -33.97
CA PHE A 21 7.92 -17.29 -32.90
C PHE A 21 9.00 -18.39 -32.93
N ILE A 22 9.43 -18.83 -34.12
CA ILE A 22 10.48 -19.85 -34.25
C ILE A 22 11.84 -19.33 -33.73
N PRO A 23 12.30 -18.10 -34.05
CA PRO A 23 13.56 -17.59 -33.54
C PRO A 23 13.55 -17.27 -32.05
N ARG A 24 12.42 -16.90 -31.43
CA ARG A 24 12.37 -16.63 -29.98
C ARG A 24 12.54 -17.89 -29.13
N VAL A 25 11.92 -19.00 -29.55
CA VAL A 25 12.14 -20.30 -28.89
C VAL A 25 13.56 -20.82 -29.15
N TRP A 26 14.09 -20.64 -30.36
CA TRP A 26 15.47 -21.04 -30.68
C TRP A 26 16.52 -20.15 -30.01
N ALA A 27 16.27 -18.85 -29.88
CA ALA A 27 17.13 -17.89 -29.19
C ALA A 27 17.21 -18.15 -27.67
N ASN A 28 16.09 -18.55 -27.04
CA ASN A 28 16.10 -19.01 -25.65
C ASN A 28 16.88 -20.32 -25.50
N MET A 29 16.74 -21.26 -26.44
CA MET A 29 17.51 -22.51 -26.43
C MET A 29 19.02 -22.29 -26.63
N ASP A 30 19.42 -21.46 -27.60
CA ASP A 30 20.82 -21.11 -27.88
C ASP A 30 21.47 -20.37 -26.70
N MET A 31 20.70 -19.50 -26.02
CA MET A 31 21.15 -18.79 -24.82
C MET A 31 21.38 -19.77 -23.66
N PHE A 32 20.45 -20.70 -23.39
CA PHE A 32 20.64 -21.69 -22.32
C PHE A 32 21.74 -22.71 -22.65
N GLU A 33 21.94 -23.07 -23.92
CA GLU A 33 23.12 -23.83 -24.35
C GLU A 33 24.42 -23.04 -24.15
N SER A 34 24.43 -21.74 -24.47
CA SER A 34 25.57 -20.83 -24.21
C SER A 34 25.86 -20.71 -22.73
N PHE A 35 24.82 -20.56 -21.91
CA PHE A 35 24.94 -20.48 -20.46
C PHE A 35 25.46 -21.79 -19.86
N ARG A 36 24.93 -22.94 -20.30
CA ARG A 36 25.43 -24.26 -19.89
C ARG A 36 26.88 -24.49 -20.30
N TYR A 37 27.26 -24.07 -21.51
CA TYR A 37 28.66 -24.13 -21.95
C TYR A 37 29.56 -23.32 -21.02
N ARG A 38 29.13 -22.12 -20.61
CA ARG A 38 29.84 -21.29 -19.63
C ARG A 38 29.91 -21.96 -18.25
N LEU A 39 28.82 -22.53 -17.74
CA LEU A 39 28.83 -23.28 -16.47
C LEU A 39 29.79 -24.48 -16.52
N ASN A 40 29.82 -25.21 -17.63
CA ASN A 40 30.75 -26.32 -17.83
C ASN A 40 32.20 -25.83 -17.92
N PHE A 41 32.45 -24.73 -18.62
CA PHE A 41 33.76 -24.08 -18.69
C PHE A 41 34.26 -23.67 -17.30
N LEU A 42 33.41 -23.04 -16.49
CA LEU A 42 33.71 -22.67 -15.09
C LEU A 42 34.04 -23.91 -14.24
N ARG A 43 33.33 -25.02 -14.44
CA ARG A 43 33.57 -26.29 -13.75
C ARG A 43 34.90 -26.93 -14.19
N GLU A 44 35.17 -26.98 -15.49
CA GLU A 44 36.39 -27.58 -16.07
C GLU A 44 37.67 -26.81 -15.70
N HIS A 45 37.55 -25.50 -15.46
CA HIS A 45 38.66 -24.63 -15.03
C HIS A 45 38.68 -24.39 -13.52
N ASN A 46 38.00 -25.22 -12.73
CA ASN A 46 37.94 -25.15 -11.26
C ASN A 46 37.50 -23.78 -10.69
N GLN A 47 36.75 -22.97 -11.45
CA GLN A 47 36.14 -21.72 -10.97
C GLN A 47 34.91 -21.99 -10.11
N ILE A 48 34.19 -23.10 -10.37
CA ILE A 48 33.08 -23.58 -9.54
C ILE A 48 33.21 -25.09 -9.30
N SER A 49 32.85 -25.54 -8.11
CA SER A 49 32.84 -26.96 -7.75
C SER A 49 31.64 -27.71 -8.37
N LYS A 50 31.71 -29.05 -8.44
CA LYS A 50 30.59 -29.90 -8.86
C LYS A 50 29.32 -29.66 -8.01
N LYS A 51 29.49 -29.37 -6.71
CA LYS A 51 28.37 -29.06 -5.81
C LYS A 51 27.75 -27.69 -6.12
N GLN A 52 28.56 -26.65 -6.34
CA GLN A 52 28.08 -25.32 -6.74
C GLN A 52 27.36 -25.35 -8.09
N TYR A 53 27.90 -26.08 -9.06
CA TYR A 53 27.24 -26.31 -10.35
C TYR A 53 25.82 -26.86 -10.16
N ASN A 54 25.66 -27.95 -9.39
CA ASN A 54 24.36 -28.56 -9.15
C ASN A 54 23.38 -27.61 -8.42
N HIS A 55 23.87 -26.81 -7.47
CA HIS A 55 23.07 -25.81 -6.76
C HIS A 55 22.56 -24.71 -7.71
N ILE A 56 23.44 -24.17 -8.57
CA ILE A 56 23.09 -23.14 -9.56
C ILE A 56 22.01 -23.67 -10.51
N VAL A 57 22.20 -24.89 -11.05
CA VAL A 57 21.21 -25.53 -11.93
C VAL A 57 19.87 -25.69 -11.24
N PHE A 58 19.86 -26.16 -9.98
CA PHE A 58 18.64 -26.32 -9.19
C PHE A 58 17.90 -25.01 -8.97
N GLN A 59 18.61 -23.94 -8.56
CA GLN A 59 17.99 -22.63 -8.32
C GLN A 59 17.36 -22.03 -9.58
N LEU A 60 18.00 -22.22 -10.74
CA LEU A 60 17.45 -21.74 -12.01
C LEU A 60 16.19 -22.50 -12.40
N ILE A 61 16.22 -23.83 -12.30
CA ILE A 61 15.06 -24.69 -12.58
C ILE A 61 13.88 -24.36 -11.66
N LYS A 62 14.16 -24.09 -10.37
CA LYS A 62 13.13 -23.77 -9.37
C LYS A 62 12.43 -22.44 -9.66
N ASN A 63 13.19 -21.42 -10.08
CA ASN A 63 12.67 -20.07 -10.27
C ASN A 63 12.18 -19.79 -11.70
N ASP A 64 12.62 -20.58 -12.68
CA ASP A 64 12.12 -20.52 -14.06
C ASP A 64 11.92 -21.93 -14.62
N PRO A 65 10.74 -22.54 -14.39
CA PRO A 65 10.48 -23.93 -14.79
C PRO A 65 10.38 -24.14 -16.31
N GLN A 66 10.39 -23.08 -17.13
CA GLN A 66 10.47 -23.21 -18.60
C GLN A 66 11.88 -23.63 -19.06
N ILE A 67 12.89 -23.50 -18.19
CA ILE A 67 14.28 -23.96 -18.39
C ILE A 67 14.36 -25.49 -18.52
N LEU A 68 13.39 -26.23 -17.95
CA LEU A 68 13.46 -27.68 -17.78
C LEU A 68 13.29 -28.51 -19.06
N ASP A 69 12.79 -27.96 -20.17
CA ASP A 69 12.33 -28.85 -21.24
C ASP A 69 13.39 -29.22 -22.30
N VAL A 70 14.58 -28.56 -22.39
CA VAL A 70 15.51 -28.95 -23.49
C VAL A 70 17.03 -28.90 -23.26
N SER A 71 17.64 -28.03 -22.42
CA SER A 71 19.10 -27.82 -22.54
C SER A 71 19.97 -27.78 -21.28
N MET A 72 19.46 -27.93 -20.05
CA MET A 72 20.30 -27.92 -18.84
C MET A 72 20.69 -29.31 -18.29
N GLU A 73 20.04 -30.40 -18.76
CA GLU A 73 20.38 -31.75 -18.31
C GLU A 73 21.72 -32.25 -18.88
N ASP A 74 22.72 -32.44 -18.02
CA ASP A 74 23.97 -33.11 -18.38
C ASP A 74 23.70 -34.55 -18.85
N LYS A 75 23.77 -34.81 -20.17
CA LYS A 75 23.55 -36.14 -20.76
C LYS A 75 24.58 -37.17 -20.30
N SER A 76 25.68 -36.73 -19.65
CA SER A 76 26.65 -37.61 -18.99
C SER A 76 26.20 -38.10 -17.60
N ILE A 77 25.16 -37.49 -17.01
CA ILE A 77 24.62 -37.80 -15.66
C ILE A 77 23.50 -38.85 -15.72
N LYS A 78 23.36 -39.60 -16.82
CA LYS A 78 22.34 -40.67 -16.93
C LYS A 78 22.49 -41.84 -15.94
N ASN A 79 23.59 -41.89 -15.18
CA ASN A 79 23.86 -42.98 -14.24
C ASN A 79 23.97 -42.56 -12.76
N ASP A 80 23.84 -41.29 -12.42
CA ASP A 80 23.80 -40.86 -11.01
C ASP A 80 22.39 -40.36 -10.68
N THR A 81 21.64 -41.17 -9.94
CA THR A 81 20.31 -40.88 -9.38
C THR A 81 20.27 -39.70 -8.39
N GLN A 82 21.33 -38.89 -8.30
CA GLN A 82 21.52 -37.85 -7.29
C GLN A 82 20.97 -36.46 -7.64
N ILE A 83 20.52 -36.19 -8.87
CA ILE A 83 19.91 -34.88 -9.18
C ILE A 83 18.54 -34.72 -8.48
N LEU A 84 17.83 -35.83 -8.26
CA LEU A 84 16.53 -35.84 -7.58
C LEU A 84 16.62 -36.01 -6.05
N ASP A 85 17.84 -36.21 -5.51
CA ASP A 85 18.07 -36.49 -4.09
C ASP A 85 18.63 -35.29 -3.31
N ILE A 86 18.59 -34.07 -3.89
CA ILE A 86 18.82 -32.83 -3.13
C ILE A 86 17.56 -32.53 -2.31
N SER A 87 17.28 -33.42 -1.38
CA SER A 87 16.38 -33.21 -0.26
C SER A 87 17.10 -32.34 0.77
N MET A 88 16.50 -31.18 1.03
CA MET A 88 16.30 -30.49 2.32
C MET A 88 17.32 -30.53 3.48
N GLU A 89 18.54 -31.05 3.41
CA GLU A 89 19.38 -31.18 4.63
C GLU A 89 20.80 -30.62 4.60
N ASP A 90 21.38 -30.19 3.48
CA ASP A 90 22.73 -29.60 3.52
C ASP A 90 22.69 -28.07 3.71
N LYS A 91 22.35 -27.62 4.93
CA LYS A 91 22.36 -26.21 5.38
C LYS A 91 23.74 -25.55 5.32
N SER A 92 24.80 -26.29 4.98
CA SER A 92 26.18 -25.79 4.96
C SER A 92 26.55 -24.99 3.71
N MET A 93 25.74 -25.02 2.64
CA MET A 93 26.10 -24.43 1.34
C MET A 93 25.43 -23.09 1.01
N GLN A 94 24.61 -22.53 1.90
CA GLN A 94 24.06 -21.18 1.73
C GLN A 94 25.15 -20.09 1.70
N HIS A 95 26.39 -20.41 2.12
CA HIS A 95 27.50 -19.48 2.30
C HIS A 95 28.70 -19.62 1.34
N SER A 96 28.63 -20.41 0.26
CA SER A 96 29.72 -20.47 -0.72
C SER A 96 29.28 -20.06 -2.12
N ARG A 97 28.85 -18.78 -2.27
CA ARG A 97 28.73 -18.15 -3.59
C ARG A 97 30.09 -18.29 -4.31
N PRO A 98 30.13 -18.71 -5.58
CA PRO A 98 31.39 -18.93 -6.27
C PRO A 98 32.15 -17.62 -6.44
N SER A 99 33.39 -17.57 -5.93
CA SER A 99 34.31 -16.46 -6.18
C SER A 99 34.96 -16.66 -7.54
N LEU A 100 34.40 -16.02 -8.56
CA LEU A 100 34.98 -16.00 -9.90
C LEU A 100 36.21 -15.07 -9.95
N SER A 101 37.17 -15.39 -10.81
CA SER A 101 38.25 -14.43 -11.12
C SER A 101 37.68 -13.16 -11.78
N ILE A 102 38.33 -12.02 -11.56
CA ILE A 102 37.88 -10.69 -12.05
C ILE A 102 37.61 -10.71 -13.57
N GLU A 103 38.50 -11.33 -14.35
CA GLU A 103 38.37 -11.45 -15.81
C GLU A 103 37.11 -12.25 -16.22
N VAL A 104 36.81 -13.31 -15.46
CA VAL A 104 35.63 -14.16 -15.69
C VAL A 104 34.36 -13.46 -15.24
N THR A 105 34.39 -12.73 -14.12
CA THR A 105 33.28 -11.91 -13.62
C THR A 105 32.85 -10.87 -14.66
N LEU A 106 33.80 -10.11 -15.21
CA LEU A 106 33.53 -9.09 -16.22
C LEU A 106 32.96 -9.70 -17.51
N ALA A 107 33.59 -10.76 -18.02
CA ALA A 107 33.12 -11.44 -19.23
C ALA A 107 31.72 -12.07 -19.05
N PHE A 108 31.39 -12.50 -17.83
CA PHE A 108 30.10 -13.10 -17.54
C PHE A 108 29.00 -12.05 -17.35
N PHE A 109 29.33 -10.94 -16.68
CA PHE A 109 28.45 -9.77 -16.56
C PHE A 109 28.11 -9.15 -17.92
N GLU A 110 29.10 -8.93 -18.78
CA GLU A 110 28.90 -8.42 -20.15
C GLU A 110 28.00 -9.34 -20.98
N TRP A 111 28.15 -10.66 -20.80
CA TRP A 111 27.28 -11.63 -21.45
C TRP A 111 25.84 -11.52 -20.93
N ILE A 112 25.61 -11.51 -19.62
CA ILE A 112 24.25 -11.36 -19.05
C ILE A 112 23.60 -10.06 -19.55
N GLN A 113 24.35 -8.96 -19.56
CA GLN A 113 23.85 -7.68 -20.04
C GLN A 113 23.50 -7.71 -21.52
N LYS A 114 24.32 -8.38 -22.34
CA LYS A 114 24.05 -8.56 -23.77
C LYS A 114 22.79 -9.40 -24.01
N GLU A 115 22.65 -10.52 -23.32
CA GLU A 115 21.49 -11.41 -23.45
C GLU A 115 20.20 -10.73 -22.95
N PHE A 116 20.29 -9.94 -21.87
CA PHE A 116 19.17 -9.11 -21.38
C PHE A 116 18.79 -8.01 -22.39
N ASN A 117 19.75 -7.25 -22.90
CA ASN A 117 19.50 -6.18 -23.88
C ASN A 117 18.96 -6.69 -25.22
N GLU A 118 19.19 -7.96 -25.55
CA GLU A 118 18.70 -8.61 -26.76
C GLU A 118 17.38 -9.39 -26.51
N ASP A 119 16.70 -9.12 -25.38
CA ASP A 119 15.43 -9.74 -24.93
C ASP A 119 15.47 -11.28 -24.84
N ARG A 120 16.66 -11.86 -24.65
CA ARG A 120 16.84 -13.32 -24.49
C ARG A 120 16.84 -13.79 -23.04
N LEU A 121 17.02 -12.87 -22.08
CA LEU A 121 16.85 -13.12 -20.64
C LEU A 121 15.72 -12.25 -20.09
N SER A 122 14.84 -12.84 -19.26
CA SER A 122 13.94 -12.05 -18.40
C SER A 122 14.76 -11.35 -17.31
N PHE A 123 14.21 -10.28 -16.76
CA PHE A 123 14.84 -9.54 -15.67
C PHE A 123 15.08 -10.42 -14.45
N GLU A 124 14.09 -11.22 -14.07
CA GLU A 124 14.12 -12.12 -12.91
C GLU A 124 15.23 -13.18 -13.07
N THR A 125 15.37 -13.73 -14.27
CA THR A 125 16.41 -14.74 -14.57
C THR A 125 17.80 -14.09 -14.64
N ALA A 126 17.91 -12.88 -15.20
CA ALA A 126 19.18 -12.14 -15.22
C ALA A 126 19.65 -11.75 -13.81
N ASP A 127 18.74 -11.29 -12.96
CA ASP A 127 19.03 -10.91 -11.57
C ASP A 127 19.38 -12.13 -10.71
N LEU A 128 18.65 -13.24 -10.87
CA LEU A 128 18.99 -14.52 -10.23
C LEU A 128 20.39 -14.99 -10.61
N ILE A 129 20.76 -14.93 -11.89
CA ILE A 129 22.11 -15.33 -12.34
C ILE A 129 23.18 -14.39 -11.75
N ARG A 130 22.96 -13.08 -11.73
CA ARG A 130 23.91 -12.11 -11.13
C ARG A 130 24.13 -12.39 -9.64
N ASN A 131 23.05 -12.68 -8.90
CA ASN A 131 23.08 -13.02 -7.49
C ASN A 131 23.79 -14.36 -7.22
N LEU A 132 23.50 -15.39 -8.01
CA LEU A 132 24.10 -16.72 -7.88
C LEU A 132 25.63 -16.71 -8.09
N PHE A 133 26.15 -15.74 -8.83
CA PHE A 133 27.58 -15.63 -9.18
C PHE A 133 28.29 -14.41 -8.59
N ASN A 134 27.61 -13.61 -7.78
CA ASN A 134 28.14 -12.35 -7.23
C ASN A 134 28.71 -11.41 -8.33
N LEU A 135 28.00 -11.28 -9.46
CA LEU A 135 28.49 -10.58 -10.66
C LEU A 135 28.30 -9.06 -10.63
N TYR A 136 28.02 -8.48 -9.47
CA TYR A 136 28.03 -7.04 -9.31
C TYR A 136 29.48 -6.56 -9.49
N PRO A 137 29.74 -5.52 -10.30
CA PRO A 137 31.09 -5.16 -10.69
C PRO A 137 32.00 -5.01 -9.47
N ALA A 138 33.08 -5.78 -9.44
CA ALA A 138 34.16 -5.56 -8.50
C ALA A 138 34.73 -4.17 -8.78
N SER A 139 34.63 -3.26 -7.82
CA SER A 139 35.27 -1.96 -7.90
C SER A 139 36.78 -2.14 -8.00
N VAL A 140 37.38 -1.35 -8.88
CA VAL A 140 38.80 -0.99 -8.80
C VAL A 140 39.13 -0.72 -7.33
N GLU A 141 40.09 -1.46 -6.78
CA GLU A 141 40.62 -1.18 -5.45
C GLU A 141 41.13 0.27 -5.44
N ILE A 142 40.35 1.17 -4.84
CA ILE A 142 40.85 2.49 -4.46
C ILE A 142 41.68 2.25 -3.21
N SER A 143 42.93 1.87 -3.46
CA SER A 143 44.01 2.07 -2.51
C SER A 143 44.28 3.57 -2.41
N ASP A 144 43.63 4.24 -1.46
CA ASP A 144 44.25 5.25 -0.58
C ASP A 144 43.20 6.12 0.13
N ALA A 145 42.90 5.75 1.38
CA ALA A 145 42.86 6.60 2.58
C ALA A 145 42.08 5.83 3.65
N SER A 146 42.68 5.70 4.84
CA SER A 146 42.13 5.08 6.06
C SER A 146 40.61 5.27 6.23
N ALA A 147 39.81 4.30 5.78
CA ALA A 147 38.42 4.25 6.20
C ALA A 147 38.40 4.18 7.74
N PRO A 148 37.52 4.94 8.42
CA PRO A 148 37.34 4.82 9.85
C PRO A 148 37.10 3.34 10.21
N PRO A 149 37.68 2.84 11.31
CA PRO A 149 37.51 1.44 11.69
C PRO A 149 36.04 1.17 11.99
N ASN A 150 35.49 0.12 11.39
CA ASN A 150 34.14 -0.37 11.65
C ASN A 150 34.18 -1.33 12.85
N GLU A 151 34.02 -0.79 14.05
CA GLU A 151 34.14 -1.55 15.30
C GLU A 151 32.84 -1.49 16.11
N PRO A 152 32.55 -2.51 16.93
CA PRO A 152 31.46 -2.47 17.89
C PRO A 152 31.54 -1.23 18.77
N ALA A 153 30.45 -0.47 18.85
CA ALA A 153 30.35 0.67 19.75
C ALA A 153 30.53 0.18 21.20
N PRO A 154 31.40 0.79 22.01
CA PRO A 154 31.55 0.41 23.41
C PRO A 154 30.22 0.53 24.17
N ALA A 155 29.90 -0.49 24.98
CA ALA A 155 28.80 -0.45 25.94
C ALA A 155 29.33 -0.51 27.36
N ASN A 156 28.84 0.39 28.21
CA ASN A 156 29.16 0.43 29.64
C ASN A 156 27.90 0.70 30.45
N TYR A 157 26.99 -0.26 30.46
CA TYR A 157 25.75 -0.22 31.23
C TYR A 157 25.35 -1.63 31.69
N GLU A 158 24.49 -1.70 32.71
CA GLU A 158 23.91 -2.96 33.20
C GLU A 158 22.48 -3.12 32.68
N GLY A 159 22.05 -4.38 32.50
CA GLY A 159 20.71 -4.72 31.97
C GLY A 159 20.46 -4.00 30.64
N ASN A 160 19.27 -3.43 30.48
CA ASN A 160 18.83 -2.74 29.26
C ASN A 160 19.39 -1.31 29.10
N GLY A 161 20.35 -0.89 29.94
CA GLY A 161 20.91 0.46 29.92
C GLY A 161 19.87 1.52 30.23
N ILE A 162 19.73 2.53 29.37
CA ILE A 162 18.74 3.62 29.54
C ILE A 162 17.32 3.25 29.10
N VAL A 163 17.09 2.07 28.52
CA VAL A 163 15.80 1.64 27.96
C VAL A 163 15.00 0.84 29.00
N GLU A 164 13.69 1.09 29.06
CA GLU A 164 12.72 0.36 29.88
C GLU A 164 11.54 -0.10 29.03
N LEU A 165 11.10 -1.35 29.22
CA LEU A 165 9.85 -1.83 28.63
C LEU A 165 8.67 -1.15 29.32
N PHE A 166 7.82 -0.48 28.54
CA PHE A 166 6.57 0.08 29.01
C PHE A 166 5.43 -0.93 28.88
N SER A 167 5.28 -1.55 27.71
CA SER A 167 4.32 -2.63 27.47
C SER A 167 4.65 -3.33 26.15
N ARG A 168 4.08 -4.52 25.92
CA ARG A 168 4.20 -5.24 24.65
C ARG A 168 2.89 -5.94 24.32
N LEU A 169 2.71 -6.20 23.04
CA LEU A 169 1.48 -6.79 22.54
C LEU A 169 1.72 -7.57 21.27
N ASP A 170 1.32 -8.83 21.33
CA ASP A 170 1.32 -9.75 20.21
C ASP A 170 -0.12 -10.22 19.99
N TYR A 171 -0.71 -9.84 18.87
CA TYR A 171 -2.10 -10.15 18.56
C TYR A 171 -2.27 -11.48 17.83
N ASP A 172 -1.18 -12.13 17.42
CA ASP A 172 -1.25 -13.32 16.59
C ASP A 172 -0.64 -14.56 17.28
N PRO A 173 -1.47 -15.47 17.85
CA PRO A 173 -0.96 -16.73 18.37
C PRO A 173 -0.42 -17.59 17.21
N ALA A 174 0.67 -18.31 17.49
CA ALA A 174 1.60 -19.04 16.61
C ALA A 174 1.08 -19.89 15.41
N PHE A 175 -0.23 -19.98 15.17
CA PHE A 175 -0.85 -20.71 14.07
C PHE A 175 -1.15 -19.84 12.84
N TRP A 176 -1.37 -18.53 12.98
CA TRP A 176 -1.40 -17.60 11.84
C TRP A 176 -0.01 -16.97 11.72
N ARG A 177 0.48 -16.81 10.49
CA ARG A 177 1.79 -16.19 10.22
C ARG A 177 1.55 -14.80 9.65
N TYR A 178 1.00 -13.87 10.44
CA TYR A 178 1.14 -12.46 10.10
C TYR A 178 2.59 -12.04 10.34
N THR A 179 3.19 -11.37 9.36
CA THR A 179 4.48 -10.72 9.54
C THR A 179 4.18 -9.27 9.88
N TYR A 180 4.66 -8.80 11.02
CA TYR A 180 4.59 -7.38 11.41
C TYR A 180 5.68 -6.58 10.67
N THR A 181 5.39 -5.34 10.28
CA THR A 181 6.21 -4.57 9.34
C THR A 181 6.38 -3.13 9.81
N GLY A 182 6.11 -2.12 8.98
CA GLY A 182 6.21 -0.70 9.33
C GLY A 182 5.37 -0.29 10.54
N ILE A 183 5.80 0.79 11.19
CA ILE A 183 5.20 1.32 12.40
C ILE A 183 5.24 2.84 12.37
N TRP A 184 4.13 3.47 12.75
CA TRP A 184 4.07 4.93 12.91
C TRP A 184 3.23 5.31 14.11
N GLY A 185 3.43 6.50 14.66
CA GLY A 185 2.63 7.04 15.75
C GLY A 185 1.64 8.10 15.28
N TYR A 186 0.46 8.13 15.89
CA TYR A 186 -0.53 9.18 15.69
C TYR A 186 -1.07 9.65 17.04
N ALA A 187 -1.02 10.95 17.29
CA ALA A 187 -1.53 11.54 18.52
C ALA A 187 -2.74 12.42 18.25
N LYS A 188 -3.75 12.29 19.11
CA LYS A 188 -4.94 13.15 19.07
C LYS A 188 -5.32 13.54 20.49
N GLY A 189 -5.28 14.84 20.78
CA GLY A 189 -5.57 15.35 22.11
C GLY A 189 -4.66 14.71 23.17
N LYS A 190 -5.24 13.87 24.04
CA LYS A 190 -4.51 13.14 25.10
C LYS A 190 -4.32 11.65 24.80
N ARG A 191 -4.72 11.18 23.61
CA ARG A 191 -4.60 9.78 23.21
C ARG A 191 -3.50 9.64 22.17
N GLU A 192 -2.79 8.53 22.26
CA GLU A 192 -1.70 8.15 21.38
C GLU A 192 -2.00 6.77 20.80
N TYR A 193 -1.76 6.65 19.50
CA TYR A 193 -2.06 5.45 18.73
C TYR A 193 -0.81 5.01 17.98
N ALA A 194 -0.53 3.71 18.00
CA ALA A 194 0.40 3.07 17.08
C ALA A 194 -0.37 2.57 15.85
N LEU A 195 0.10 2.97 14.68
CA LEU A 195 -0.33 2.50 13.37
C LEU A 195 0.65 1.40 12.97
N HIS A 196 0.27 0.15 13.22
CA HIS A 196 1.17 -1.01 13.14
C HIS A 196 0.81 -1.89 11.95
N CYS A 197 1.64 -1.84 10.91
CA CYS A 197 1.44 -2.59 9.68
C CYS A 197 1.71 -4.08 9.86
N THR A 198 0.99 -4.87 9.09
CA THR A 198 1.19 -6.31 8.93
C THR A 198 1.13 -6.68 7.46
N SER A 199 1.51 -7.91 7.13
CA SER A 199 1.31 -8.50 5.80
C SER A 199 -0.16 -8.57 5.34
N LYS A 200 -1.15 -8.23 6.19
CA LYS A 200 -2.58 -8.24 5.87
C LYS A 200 -3.28 -6.89 5.98
N GLY A 201 -2.60 -5.84 6.45
CA GLY A 201 -3.22 -4.53 6.62
C GLY A 201 -2.62 -3.73 7.77
N LEU A 202 -3.46 -2.93 8.43
CA LEU A 202 -3.05 -1.99 9.46
C LEU A 202 -3.79 -2.25 10.77
N ASN A 203 -3.06 -2.49 11.85
CA ASN A 203 -3.60 -2.40 13.20
C ASN A 203 -3.55 -0.95 13.68
N ILE A 204 -4.62 -0.49 14.32
CA ILE A 204 -4.65 0.77 15.06
C ILE A 204 -4.73 0.43 16.54
N LEU A 205 -3.65 0.69 17.25
CA LEU A 205 -3.45 0.29 18.64
C LEU A 205 -3.41 1.53 19.52
N ASP A 206 -4.26 1.61 20.55
CA ASP A 206 -4.17 2.69 21.53
C ASP A 206 -3.05 2.36 22.53
N VAL A 207 -2.01 3.19 22.53
CA VAL A 207 -0.77 3.03 23.32
C VAL A 207 -0.65 4.08 24.42
N THR A 208 -1.75 4.76 24.74
CA THR A 208 -1.77 5.81 25.77
C THR A 208 -1.39 5.27 27.15
N THR A 209 -1.79 4.04 27.44
CA THR A 209 -1.57 3.31 28.70
C THR A 209 -0.80 2.02 28.46
N ASP A 210 -0.34 1.36 29.53
CA ASP A 210 0.30 0.05 29.49
C ASP A 210 -0.65 -1.07 29.06
N ASP A 211 -1.95 -0.91 29.30
CA ASP A 211 -3.02 -1.69 28.68
C ASP A 211 -3.23 -1.25 27.22
N ILE A 212 -2.51 -1.87 26.30
CA ILE A 212 -2.56 -1.56 24.87
C ILE A 212 -3.75 -2.27 24.23
N VAL A 213 -4.60 -1.52 23.52
CA VAL A 213 -5.86 -2.02 22.95
C VAL A 213 -5.89 -1.87 21.43
N ARG A 214 -6.24 -2.92 20.68
CA ARG A 214 -6.50 -2.84 19.24
C ARG A 214 -7.88 -2.26 19.01
N VAL A 215 -7.88 -0.98 18.67
CA VAL A 215 -9.07 -0.20 18.39
C VAL A 215 -9.77 -0.70 17.14
N GLN A 216 -8.98 -0.99 16.10
CA GLN A 216 -9.46 -1.43 14.80
C GLN A 216 -8.34 -2.13 14.02
N PHE A 217 -8.72 -3.10 13.18
CA PHE A 217 -7.87 -3.63 12.12
C PHE A 217 -8.48 -3.28 10.78
N ILE A 218 -7.68 -2.70 9.88
CA ILE A 218 -8.08 -2.37 8.52
C ILE A 218 -7.39 -3.34 7.57
N ALA A 219 -8.17 -4.26 7.01
CA ALA A 219 -7.66 -5.23 6.04
C ALA A 219 -7.29 -4.57 4.72
N MET A 220 -6.15 -4.96 4.16
CA MET A 220 -5.66 -4.52 2.85
C MET A 220 -5.21 -5.75 2.08
N GLU A 221 -5.83 -5.98 0.92
CA GLU A 221 -5.46 -7.09 0.05
C GLU A 221 -4.15 -6.80 -0.69
N GLY A 222 -3.44 -7.87 -1.05
CA GLY A 222 -2.19 -7.81 -1.80
C GLY A 222 -1.01 -7.24 -1.03
N GLY A 223 0.16 -7.29 -1.67
CA GLY A 223 1.42 -6.89 -1.05
C GLY A 223 2.01 -8.03 -0.22
N TRP A 224 3.33 -8.05 -0.14
CA TRP A 224 4.06 -9.12 0.54
C TRP A 224 4.26 -8.80 2.02
N VAL A 225 5.51 -8.72 2.46
CA VAL A 225 5.90 -8.39 3.84
C VAL A 225 6.46 -6.96 3.94
N TRP A 226 6.39 -6.17 2.87
CA TRP A 226 6.80 -4.77 2.85
C TRP A 226 5.55 -3.92 2.82
N ARG A 227 5.12 -3.47 4.00
CA ARG A 227 4.01 -2.54 4.17
C ARG A 227 4.42 -1.51 5.19
N ASP A 228 4.19 -0.26 4.85
CA ASP A 228 4.61 0.87 5.66
C ASP A 228 3.54 1.94 5.73
N VAL A 229 3.66 2.83 6.72
CA VAL A 229 2.66 3.86 6.99
C VAL A 229 3.31 5.15 7.46
N ALA A 230 2.85 6.28 6.94
CA ALA A 230 3.16 7.61 7.46
C ALA A 230 1.88 8.43 7.60
N THR A 231 1.96 9.56 8.32
CA THR A 231 0.80 10.41 8.58
C THR A 231 1.01 11.85 8.11
N HIS A 232 -0.08 12.47 7.65
CA HIS A 232 -0.17 13.91 7.43
C HIS A 232 -1.48 14.42 7.99
N LEU A 233 -1.43 15.35 8.94
CA LEU A 233 -2.61 15.89 9.61
C LEU A 233 -3.46 14.76 10.23
N ASN A 234 -4.69 14.54 9.72
CA ASN A 234 -5.58 13.47 10.18
C ASN A 234 -5.58 12.25 9.25
N TYR A 235 -4.66 12.16 8.30
CA TYR A 235 -4.62 11.07 7.33
C TYR A 235 -3.41 10.18 7.57
N ALA A 236 -3.62 8.87 7.45
CA ALA A 236 -2.55 7.88 7.31
C ALA A 236 -2.48 7.44 5.85
N TYR A 237 -1.26 7.34 5.33
CA TYR A 237 -0.95 6.82 4.02
C TYR A 237 -0.27 5.49 4.22
N VAL A 238 -0.86 4.41 3.68
CA VAL A 238 -0.34 3.06 3.83
C VAL A 238 -0.04 2.52 2.45
N GLY A 239 1.16 2.03 2.25
CA GLY A 239 1.59 1.45 0.97
C GLY A 239 2.13 0.05 1.17
N SER A 240 2.13 -0.78 0.13
CA SER A 240 2.74 -2.09 0.19
C SER A 240 3.29 -2.55 -1.14
N GLN A 241 4.53 -3.01 -1.12
CA GLN A 241 5.21 -3.57 -2.28
C GLN A 241 4.91 -5.07 -2.42
N GLY A 242 4.92 -5.58 -3.66
CA GLY A 242 4.70 -6.99 -4.00
C GLY A 242 3.30 -7.25 -4.53
N GLU A 243 3.08 -8.49 -4.99
CA GLU A 243 1.95 -8.87 -5.84
C GLU A 243 0.59 -8.33 -5.34
N GLY A 244 0.04 -7.40 -6.12
CA GLY A 244 -1.28 -6.79 -5.88
C GLY A 244 -1.35 -5.81 -4.71
N GLY A 245 -0.22 -5.43 -4.10
CA GLY A 245 -0.16 -4.46 -3.00
C GLY A 245 -0.44 -3.06 -3.51
N GLU A 246 -1.42 -2.38 -2.92
CA GLU A 246 -1.83 -1.03 -3.30
C GLU A 246 -1.64 -0.03 -2.16
N ALA A 247 -1.67 1.26 -2.51
CA ALA A 247 -1.63 2.36 -1.58
C ALA A 247 -3.03 2.79 -1.14
N PHE A 248 -3.16 3.15 0.13
CA PHE A 248 -4.40 3.52 0.81
C PHE A 248 -4.22 4.84 1.55
N ILE A 249 -5.30 5.62 1.62
CA ILE A 249 -5.44 6.78 2.49
C ILE A 249 -6.53 6.48 3.51
N ILE A 250 -6.23 6.65 4.78
CA ILE A 250 -7.17 6.44 5.89
C ILE A 250 -7.36 7.76 6.64
N ASN A 251 -8.61 8.20 6.77
CA ASN A 251 -8.95 9.35 7.60
C ASN A 251 -9.14 8.92 9.06
N LEU A 252 -8.27 9.41 9.93
CA LEU A 252 -8.19 9.11 11.36
C LEU A 252 -9.07 10.02 12.23
N GLU A 253 -9.94 10.84 11.63
CA GLU A 253 -10.76 11.81 12.39
C GLU A 253 -11.74 11.16 13.39
N ASN A 254 -12.06 9.87 13.22
CA ASN A 254 -12.93 9.15 14.16
C ASN A 254 -12.19 8.61 15.38
N LEU A 255 -10.85 8.63 15.39
CA LEU A 255 -10.09 8.33 16.60
C LEU A 255 -10.39 9.37 17.67
N SER A 256 -10.48 8.93 18.92
CA SER A 256 -10.87 9.79 20.03
C SER A 256 -9.66 10.57 20.53
N GLY A 257 -9.84 11.87 20.78
CA GLY A 257 -8.80 12.67 21.42
C GLY A 257 -8.80 12.64 22.95
N SER A 258 -9.74 11.92 23.57
CA SER A 258 -10.00 12.04 25.01
C SER A 258 -10.37 10.73 25.69
N SER A 259 -11.53 10.14 25.36
CA SER A 259 -11.94 8.84 25.90
C SER A 259 -11.23 7.70 25.16
N ALA A 260 -10.85 6.65 25.90
CA ALA A 260 -10.39 5.41 25.31
C ALA A 260 -11.45 4.79 24.41
N HIS A 261 -11.02 4.17 23.32
CA HIS A 261 -11.84 3.27 22.53
C HIS A 261 -11.84 1.87 23.14
N GLY A 262 -12.88 1.09 22.86
CA GLY A 262 -12.89 -0.33 23.20
C GLY A 262 -12.12 -1.15 22.17
N GLU A 263 -11.72 -2.36 22.56
CA GLU A 263 -11.15 -3.34 21.62
C GLU A 263 -12.17 -3.66 20.51
N GLY A 264 -11.73 -3.61 19.25
CA GLY A 264 -12.60 -3.87 18.08
C GLY A 264 -13.80 -2.93 18.00
N SER A 265 -13.64 -1.68 18.47
CA SER A 265 -14.71 -0.68 18.40
C SER A 265 -14.92 -0.09 17.00
N ASP A 266 -13.95 -0.30 16.11
CA ASP A 266 -13.98 0.05 14.69
C ASP A 266 -14.49 1.47 14.41
N PRO A 267 -13.87 2.51 15.00
CA PRO A 267 -14.37 3.88 14.90
C PRO A 267 -14.25 4.47 13.49
N ILE A 268 -13.30 4.00 12.67
CA ILE A 268 -13.08 4.49 11.30
C ILE A 268 -14.02 3.73 10.35
N PRO A 269 -14.99 4.41 9.73
CA PRO A 269 -15.94 3.74 8.84
C PRO A 269 -15.33 3.49 7.45
N PRO A 270 -15.88 2.56 6.64
CA PRO A 270 -15.33 2.21 5.33
C PRO A 270 -15.16 3.39 4.36
N GLU A 271 -16.05 4.39 4.40
CA GLU A 271 -15.94 5.60 3.57
C GLU A 271 -14.72 6.48 3.89
N HIS A 272 -14.09 6.25 5.04
CA HIS A 272 -12.86 6.93 5.47
C HIS A 272 -11.60 6.12 5.13
N ILE A 273 -11.75 5.04 4.37
CA ILE A 273 -10.65 4.20 3.89
C ILE A 273 -10.73 4.20 2.37
N LYS A 274 -9.73 4.79 1.73
CA LYS A 274 -9.69 4.96 0.28
C LYS A 274 -8.46 4.27 -0.29
N ASN A 275 -8.67 3.25 -1.10
CA ASN A 275 -7.64 2.74 -1.98
C ASN A 275 -7.40 3.75 -3.11
N ILE A 276 -6.14 4.14 -3.31
CA ILE A 276 -5.73 5.10 -4.32
C ILE A 276 -4.99 4.46 -5.50
N GLY A 277 -4.90 3.13 -5.55
CA GLY A 277 -4.15 2.39 -6.55
C GLY A 277 -2.66 2.36 -6.24
N TRP A 278 -1.80 2.63 -7.22
CA TRP A 278 -0.34 2.59 -7.07
C TRP A 278 0.17 1.21 -6.68
N ALA A 279 -0.26 0.20 -7.45
CA ALA A 279 0.17 -1.17 -7.26
C ALA A 279 1.71 -1.26 -7.24
N GLU A 280 2.26 -2.02 -6.31
CA GLU A 280 3.70 -2.25 -6.09
C GLU A 280 4.48 -1.05 -5.52
N TYR A 281 3.85 0.11 -5.29
CA TYR A 281 4.46 1.24 -4.57
C TYR A 281 4.23 1.13 -3.07
N GLY A 282 5.14 1.71 -2.29
CA GLY A 282 5.05 1.72 -0.83
C GLY A 282 5.79 0.55 -0.17
N HIS A 283 6.98 0.24 -0.70
CA HIS A 283 7.98 -0.52 0.07
C HIS A 283 8.24 0.17 1.41
N THR A 284 8.52 1.48 1.34
CA THR A 284 8.48 2.45 2.44
C THR A 284 7.56 3.61 2.06
N VAL A 285 6.98 4.27 3.05
CA VAL A 285 6.08 5.40 2.86
C VAL A 285 6.50 6.51 3.80
N ASN A 286 6.89 7.66 3.24
CA ASN A 286 7.28 8.81 4.03
C ASN A 286 6.44 10.04 3.71
N VAL A 287 6.28 10.90 4.72
CA VAL A 287 5.62 12.19 4.58
C VAL A 287 6.48 13.24 5.26
N ASP A 288 6.89 14.25 4.49
CA ASP A 288 7.49 15.47 5.05
C ASP A 288 7.16 16.69 4.18
N LYS A 289 7.13 17.88 4.77
CA LYS A 289 6.82 19.16 4.11
C LYS A 289 5.51 19.16 3.32
N GLY A 290 4.54 18.34 3.72
CA GLY A 290 3.28 18.15 2.98
C GLY A 290 3.48 17.47 1.62
N LEU A 291 4.55 16.69 1.47
CA LEU A 291 4.79 15.78 0.35
C LEU A 291 4.62 14.34 0.86
N LEU A 292 4.05 13.48 0.02
CA LEU A 292 4.01 12.04 0.21
C LEU A 292 5.01 11.39 -0.74
N PHE A 293 5.85 10.53 -0.19
CA PHE A 293 6.81 9.71 -0.92
C PHE A 293 6.37 8.26 -0.88
N LEU A 294 6.11 7.69 -2.05
CA LEU A 294 5.86 6.26 -2.21
C LEU A 294 7.09 5.63 -2.85
N ASN A 295 7.89 4.95 -2.04
CA ASN A 295 9.15 4.32 -2.46
C ASN A 295 8.89 2.90 -2.95
N THR A 296 9.62 2.45 -3.97
CA THR A 296 9.39 1.12 -4.56
C THR A 296 10.49 0.12 -4.27
N ALA A 297 11.71 0.54 -3.89
CA ALA A 297 12.89 -0.34 -3.87
C ALA A 297 13.13 -1.10 -5.20
N LYS A 298 12.67 -0.53 -6.32
CA LYS A 298 12.79 -1.11 -7.67
C LYS A 298 13.55 -0.16 -8.60
N PHE A 299 14.64 -0.68 -9.17
CA PHE A 299 15.57 0.07 -10.04
C PHE A 299 15.00 0.40 -11.43
N ASP A 300 13.79 -0.03 -11.75
CA ASP A 300 13.07 0.33 -12.98
C ASP A 300 11.95 1.36 -12.75
N ILE A 301 11.63 1.71 -11.50
CA ILE A 301 10.54 2.64 -11.15
C ILE A 301 10.96 3.76 -10.18
N GLY A 302 11.72 3.47 -9.12
CA GLY A 302 12.16 4.47 -8.12
C GLY A 302 11.05 4.88 -7.17
N CYS A 303 10.81 6.18 -7.00
CA CYS A 303 9.74 6.67 -6.13
C CYS A 303 8.80 7.64 -6.83
N ALA A 304 7.57 7.71 -6.31
CA ALA A 304 6.57 8.71 -6.69
C ALA A 304 6.41 9.74 -5.57
N ILE A 305 6.15 11.00 -5.96
CA ILE A 305 5.99 12.13 -5.05
C ILE A 305 4.66 12.82 -5.30
N PHE A 306 3.89 13.06 -4.24
CA PHE A 306 2.60 13.74 -4.29
C PHE A 306 2.58 14.95 -3.38
N ASP A 307 1.81 15.97 -3.77
CA ASP A 307 1.50 17.12 -2.94
C ASP A 307 0.26 16.85 -2.08
N LEU A 308 0.42 17.06 -0.77
CA LEU A 308 -0.64 16.92 0.23
C LEU A 308 -1.20 18.28 0.67
N LEU A 309 -0.59 19.42 0.32
CA LEU A 309 -0.94 20.71 0.93
C LEU A 309 -2.35 21.19 0.59
N GLU A 310 -2.82 20.95 -0.63
CA GLU A 310 -4.14 21.41 -1.08
C GLU A 310 -5.25 20.43 -0.67
N ASP A 311 -5.07 19.15 -0.99
CA ASP A 311 -6.03 18.09 -0.68
C ASP A 311 -5.31 16.79 -0.28
N PRO A 312 -5.08 16.56 1.03
CA PRO A 312 -4.45 15.34 1.51
C PRO A 312 -5.26 14.06 1.21
N TRP A 313 -6.57 14.16 0.95
CA TRP A 313 -7.46 13.02 0.64
C TRP A 313 -7.43 12.66 -0.86
N ASN A 314 -7.14 13.63 -1.71
CA ASN A 314 -6.91 13.46 -3.14
C ASN A 314 -5.57 14.09 -3.54
N PRO A 315 -4.44 13.49 -3.12
CA PRO A 315 -3.14 14.11 -3.27
C PRO A 315 -2.75 14.23 -4.75
N LYS A 316 -2.17 15.38 -5.12
CA LYS A 316 -1.79 15.67 -6.51
C LYS A 316 -0.44 15.03 -6.81
N LEU A 317 -0.35 14.20 -7.83
CA LEU A 317 0.93 13.67 -8.31
C LEU A 317 1.83 14.82 -8.81
N LEU A 318 3.05 14.89 -8.29
CA LEU A 318 4.10 15.80 -8.78
C LEU A 318 5.13 15.04 -9.61
N VAL A 319 5.55 13.87 -9.13
CA VAL A 319 6.56 13.02 -9.78
C VAL A 319 6.05 11.59 -9.80
N GLU A 320 5.90 11.02 -11.00
CA GLU A 320 5.46 9.62 -11.17
C GLU A 320 6.59 8.62 -10.90
N SER A 321 7.81 8.98 -11.28
CA SER A 321 9.01 8.16 -11.14
C SER A 321 10.24 9.05 -11.05
N THR A 322 11.12 8.75 -10.11
CA THR A 322 12.43 9.39 -10.00
C THR A 322 13.49 8.75 -10.89
N ILE A 323 13.23 7.57 -11.46
CA ILE A 323 14.23 6.91 -12.31
C ILE A 323 14.36 7.58 -13.65
N ASP A 324 15.53 8.16 -13.85
CA ASP A 324 16.06 8.52 -15.13
C ASP A 324 17.54 8.15 -15.14
N LEU A 325 17.92 7.25 -16.07
CA LEU A 325 19.31 6.82 -16.27
C LEU A 325 20.27 7.99 -16.52
N GLN A 326 19.75 9.15 -16.93
CA GLN A 326 20.52 10.38 -17.13
C GLN A 326 20.68 11.21 -15.85
N ASN A 327 19.78 11.08 -14.87
CA ASN A 327 19.72 11.94 -13.67
C ASN A 327 20.28 11.27 -12.41
N GLY A 328 20.76 10.04 -12.50
CA GLY A 328 21.53 9.42 -11.43
C GLY A 328 20.71 8.81 -10.29
N PHE A 329 19.42 8.53 -10.47
CA PHE A 329 18.57 7.81 -9.50
C PHE A 329 18.65 6.28 -9.64
N GLY A 330 18.46 5.57 -8.53
CA GLY A 330 18.48 4.12 -8.40
C GLY A 330 17.11 3.56 -7.99
N ASP A 331 17.11 2.59 -7.08
CA ASP A 331 15.90 1.87 -6.66
C ASP A 331 14.98 2.65 -5.72
N CYS A 332 15.41 3.78 -5.16
CA CYS A 332 14.67 4.57 -4.16
C CYS A 332 14.05 3.64 -3.09
N HIS A 333 14.93 3.06 -2.28
CA HIS A 333 14.57 2.08 -1.25
C HIS A 333 13.82 2.74 -0.09
N ASP A 334 14.38 3.84 0.40
CA ASP A 334 13.82 4.71 1.40
C ASP A 334 14.17 6.17 1.05
N SER A 335 13.41 7.12 1.58
CA SER A 335 13.60 8.52 1.29
C SER A 335 12.95 9.45 2.30
N PHE A 336 13.56 10.61 2.52
CA PHE A 336 13.04 11.65 3.39
C PHE A 336 13.50 13.02 2.89
N VAL A 337 12.97 14.08 3.52
CA VAL A 337 13.36 15.46 3.22
C VAL A 337 14.08 16.06 4.42
N GLN A 338 15.13 16.81 4.15
CA GLN A 338 15.85 17.59 5.15
C GLN A 338 16.05 19.02 4.65
N THR A 339 15.71 20.00 5.48
CA THR A 339 16.04 21.40 5.18
C THR A 339 17.46 21.72 5.63
N ILE A 340 18.30 22.21 4.73
CA ILE A 340 19.71 22.61 4.98
C ILE A 340 19.93 23.95 4.26
N ASP A 341 20.37 24.98 4.99
CA ASP A 341 20.60 26.33 4.45
C ASP A 341 19.44 26.88 3.61
N ASP A 342 18.21 26.83 4.17
CA ASP A 342 16.96 27.28 3.53
C ASP A 342 16.56 26.52 2.24
N LYS A 343 17.21 25.39 1.95
CA LYS A 343 16.86 24.50 0.83
C LYS A 343 16.31 23.18 1.34
N ASP A 344 15.31 22.66 0.66
CA ASP A 344 14.76 21.34 0.94
C ASP A 344 15.48 20.30 0.08
N PHE A 345 16.28 19.45 0.73
CA PHE A 345 16.96 18.33 0.09
C PHE A 345 16.16 17.06 0.25
N PHE A 346 15.82 16.44 -0.88
CA PHE A 346 15.35 15.07 -0.95
C PHE A 346 16.54 14.12 -0.85
N ILE A 347 16.61 13.37 0.23
CA ILE A 347 17.67 12.41 0.52
C ILE A 347 17.11 11.01 0.29
N VAL A 348 17.77 10.25 -0.58
CA VAL A 348 17.29 8.93 -1.03
C VAL A 348 18.32 7.87 -0.71
N SER A 349 17.89 6.79 -0.07
CA SER A 349 18.66 5.56 0.08
C SER A 349 18.57 4.76 -1.22
N GLU A 350 19.67 4.73 -1.97
CA GLU A 350 19.76 4.04 -3.25
C GLU A 350 20.46 2.69 -3.04
N GLY A 351 19.74 1.73 -2.47
CA GLY A 351 20.30 0.46 -2.01
C GLY A 351 21.17 -0.26 -3.04
N ARG A 352 20.69 -0.38 -4.29
CA ARG A 352 21.45 -1.03 -5.38
C ARG A 352 22.60 -0.16 -5.90
N LYS A 353 22.53 1.16 -5.73
CA LYS A 353 23.66 2.07 -6.03
C LYS A 353 24.66 2.16 -4.90
N LYS A 354 24.27 1.74 -3.69
CA LYS A 354 25.11 1.70 -2.49
C LYS A 354 25.54 3.11 -2.12
N LYS A 355 24.59 4.05 -2.14
CA LYS A 355 24.80 5.46 -1.82
C LYS A 355 23.54 6.08 -1.25
N TRP A 356 23.72 7.16 -0.51
CA TRP A 356 22.65 8.12 -0.27
C TRP A 356 22.84 9.29 -1.24
N THR A 357 21.78 9.62 -1.97
CA THR A 357 21.79 10.69 -2.97
C THR A 357 21.00 11.89 -2.46
N PHE A 358 21.41 13.09 -2.89
CA PHE A 358 20.80 14.35 -2.47
C PHE A 358 20.28 15.10 -3.69
N SER A 359 19.04 15.57 -3.63
CA SER A 359 18.43 16.36 -4.69
C SER A 359 17.75 17.59 -4.11
N ASP A 360 18.02 18.77 -4.65
CA ASP A 360 17.32 19.99 -4.25
C ASP A 360 15.89 19.96 -4.82
N ILE A 361 14.90 19.96 -3.94
CA ILE A 361 13.47 19.92 -4.27
C ILE A 361 12.72 21.15 -3.75
N THR A 362 13.44 22.23 -3.42
CA THR A 362 12.86 23.47 -2.86
C THR A 362 11.69 23.99 -3.72
N ASP A 363 11.85 23.94 -5.04
CA ASP A 363 10.87 24.45 -6.01
C ASP A 363 9.96 23.36 -6.60
N ILE A 364 9.88 22.15 -6.01
CA ILE A 364 9.16 20.99 -6.59
C ILE A 364 7.68 21.25 -6.91
N ARG A 365 7.05 22.23 -6.25
CA ARG A 365 5.63 22.60 -6.48
C ARG A 365 5.44 23.63 -7.57
N THR A 366 6.52 24.33 -7.96
CA THR A 366 6.48 25.46 -8.90
C THR A 366 7.32 25.24 -10.15
N SER A 367 8.22 24.27 -10.12
CA SER A 367 9.09 23.89 -11.22
C SER A 367 8.51 22.72 -12.01
N ASP A 368 8.65 22.76 -13.33
CA ASP A 368 8.38 21.64 -14.23
C ASP A 368 9.67 20.84 -14.55
N GLU A 369 10.81 21.19 -13.95
CA GLU A 369 12.06 20.47 -14.16
C GLU A 369 12.05 19.10 -13.48
N SER A 370 12.62 18.10 -14.15
CA SER A 370 12.84 16.79 -13.52
C SER A 370 13.82 16.93 -12.35
N ILE A 371 13.55 16.18 -11.28
CA ILE A 371 14.47 16.10 -10.15
C ILE A 371 15.80 15.50 -10.64
N LYS A 372 16.90 16.04 -10.14
CA LYS A 372 18.26 15.58 -10.47
C LYS A 372 19.03 15.34 -9.18
N VAL A 373 19.80 14.25 -9.16
CA VAL A 373 20.79 14.03 -8.11
C VAL A 373 21.86 15.13 -8.23
N SER A 374 21.96 15.94 -7.19
CA SER A 374 22.92 17.04 -7.08
C SER A 374 24.26 16.59 -6.53
N SER A 375 24.26 15.60 -5.64
CA SER A 375 25.43 15.00 -5.01
C SER A 375 25.07 13.64 -4.40
N GLU A 376 26.09 12.90 -3.97
CA GLU A 376 25.94 11.57 -3.42
C GLU A 376 27.05 11.32 -2.39
N THR A 377 26.78 10.42 -1.44
CA THR A 377 27.82 9.98 -0.49
C THR A 377 28.97 9.28 -1.22
N PRO A 378 30.19 9.30 -0.67
CA PRO A 378 31.29 8.53 -1.22
C PRO A 378 30.94 7.04 -1.23
N PHE A 379 31.46 6.32 -2.22
CA PHE A 379 31.35 4.87 -2.27
C PHE A 379 32.26 4.26 -1.20
N LEU A 380 31.74 3.35 -0.38
CA LEU A 380 32.49 2.72 0.71
C LEU A 380 32.98 1.31 0.36
N ASP A 381 32.06 0.41 0.02
CA ASP A 381 32.34 -1.01 -0.22
C ASP A 381 31.39 -1.61 -1.28
N SER A 382 31.77 -2.74 -1.88
CA SER A 382 30.95 -3.44 -2.87
C SER A 382 29.87 -4.36 -2.30
N HIS A 383 29.82 -4.62 -0.99
CA HIS A 383 28.95 -5.62 -0.37
C HIS A 383 27.78 -5.02 0.42
N PHE A 384 27.79 -3.71 0.69
CA PHE A 384 26.74 -3.05 1.46
C PHE A 384 25.49 -2.71 0.63
N TYR A 385 24.36 -2.53 1.31
CA TYR A 385 23.08 -2.12 0.75
C TYR A 385 22.52 -0.90 1.51
N ALA A 386 22.53 0.27 0.87
CA ALA A 386 22.02 1.51 1.47
C ALA A 386 20.49 1.44 1.66
N HIS A 387 20.07 1.17 2.89
CA HIS A 387 18.70 0.78 3.20
C HIS A 387 17.82 1.98 3.58
N GLU A 388 18.09 2.57 4.75
CA GLU A 388 17.46 3.79 5.25
C GLU A 388 18.58 4.75 5.68
N GLY A 389 18.28 6.04 5.73
CA GLY A 389 19.09 7.01 6.43
C GLY A 389 18.22 7.95 7.26
N VAL A 390 18.82 8.51 8.31
CA VAL A 390 18.21 9.53 9.17
C VAL A 390 19.21 10.63 9.48
N VAL A 391 18.72 11.85 9.68
CA VAL A 391 19.57 13.02 9.93
C VAL A 391 19.47 13.43 11.40
N SER A 392 20.59 13.91 11.97
CA SER A 392 20.62 14.51 13.29
C SER A 392 19.69 15.72 13.40
N ASP A 393 19.14 15.99 14.59
CA ASP A 393 18.21 17.11 14.81
C ASP A 393 18.80 18.49 14.39
N ASP A 394 20.13 18.63 14.40
CA ASP A 394 20.82 19.84 13.96
C ASP A 394 21.02 19.94 12.43
N GLY A 395 20.61 18.93 11.67
CA GLY A 395 20.66 18.87 10.21
C GLY A 395 22.04 18.59 9.62
N LYS A 396 23.04 18.21 10.43
CA LYS A 396 24.45 18.16 10.00
C LYS A 396 25.03 16.78 9.79
N THR A 397 24.44 15.75 10.38
CA THR A 397 24.96 14.39 10.30
C THR A 397 23.91 13.46 9.71
N LEU A 398 24.23 12.79 8.61
CA LEU A 398 23.44 11.69 8.07
C LEU A 398 23.95 10.38 8.67
N PHE A 399 23.08 9.62 9.30
CA PHE A 399 23.30 8.23 9.68
C PHE A 399 22.68 7.34 8.61
N GLY A 400 23.47 6.47 7.99
CA GLY A 400 23.01 5.50 7.00
C GLY A 400 23.10 4.08 7.54
N PHE A 401 22.15 3.24 7.14
CA PHE A 401 22.07 1.83 7.55
C PHE A 401 22.34 0.88 6.39
N ASP A 402 23.16 -0.13 6.65
CA ASP A 402 23.52 -1.19 5.73
C ASP A 402 22.81 -2.50 6.09
N GLU A 403 21.77 -2.85 5.33
CA GLU A 403 20.99 -4.08 5.59
C GLU A 403 21.74 -5.37 5.24
N PHE A 404 22.91 -5.29 4.56
CA PHE A 404 23.69 -6.44 4.09
C PHE A 404 24.97 -6.71 4.90
N ASP A 405 25.13 -6.05 6.05
CA ASP A 405 26.16 -6.41 7.06
C ASP A 405 27.62 -6.18 6.64
N GLY A 406 27.86 -5.25 5.72
CA GLY A 406 29.19 -4.74 5.43
C GLY A 406 29.73 -3.86 6.58
N PHE A 407 28.89 -3.00 7.17
CA PHE A 407 29.33 -2.13 8.28
C PHE A 407 28.27 -1.68 9.31
N ASP A 408 27.05 -2.18 9.23
CA ASP A 408 25.88 -1.74 10.00
C ASP A 408 25.55 -0.24 9.81
N ILE A 409 26.24 0.66 10.52
CA ILE A 409 25.91 2.09 10.60
C ILE A 409 27.08 2.92 10.10
N VAL A 410 26.79 3.88 9.24
CA VAL A 410 27.71 4.92 8.80
C VAL A 410 27.22 6.30 9.22
N ALA A 411 28.14 7.20 9.58
CA ALA A 411 27.86 8.61 9.80
C ALA A 411 28.61 9.47 8.76
N TYR A 412 27.88 10.38 8.10
CA TYR A 412 28.41 11.37 7.17
C TYR A 412 28.15 12.80 7.68
N ASP A 413 29.14 13.68 7.56
CA ASP A 413 28.94 15.12 7.66
C ASP A 413 28.26 15.61 6.37
N ILE A 414 27.10 16.22 6.54
CA ILE A 414 26.28 16.79 5.47
C ILE A 414 26.04 18.29 5.68
N SER A 415 26.88 18.95 6.49
CA SER A 415 26.87 20.41 6.65
C SER A 415 27.02 21.13 5.31
N ASP A 416 27.71 20.50 4.35
CA ASP A 416 27.64 20.84 2.92
C ASP A 416 27.05 19.64 2.16
N PRO A 417 25.75 19.68 1.80
CA PRO A 417 25.09 18.58 1.10
C PRO A 417 25.71 18.30 -0.27
N SER A 418 26.42 19.25 -0.88
CA SER A 418 27.05 19.05 -2.18
C SER A 418 28.31 18.18 -2.12
N ASP A 419 28.88 17.98 -0.92
CA ASP A 419 30.08 17.19 -0.70
C ASP A 419 30.05 16.40 0.63
N PRO A 420 29.15 15.40 0.78
CA PRO A 420 29.02 14.62 2.01
C PRO A 420 30.33 13.91 2.38
N LYS A 421 30.76 14.00 3.65
CA LYS A 421 32.03 13.42 4.11
C LYS A 421 31.84 12.31 5.13
N LEU A 422 32.51 11.17 4.90
CA LEU A 422 32.52 10.08 5.86
C LEU A 422 33.18 10.52 7.17
N ILE A 423 32.45 10.39 8.29
CA ILE A 423 32.95 10.64 9.65
C ILE A 423 33.39 9.32 10.28
N ARG A 424 32.49 8.33 10.32
CA ARG A 424 32.65 7.12 11.13
C ARG A 424 31.79 5.97 10.61
N MET A 425 32.24 4.76 10.88
CA MET A 425 31.46 3.52 10.78
C MET A 425 31.46 2.85 12.15
N PHE A 426 30.35 2.23 12.56
CA PHE A 426 30.23 1.56 13.85
C PHE A 426 29.11 0.54 13.86
N GLN A 427 29.23 -0.43 14.76
CA GLN A 427 28.28 -1.53 14.93
C GLN A 427 27.67 -1.53 16.33
N TRP A 428 26.63 -2.33 16.54
CA TRP A 428 26.10 -2.56 17.88
C TRP A 428 27.11 -3.27 18.79
N SER A 429 26.97 -3.08 20.10
CA SER A 429 27.84 -3.69 21.11
C SER A 429 27.46 -5.17 21.30
N GLY A 430 27.93 -6.05 20.42
CA GLY A 430 27.61 -7.47 20.43
C GLY A 430 28.83 -8.38 20.38
N ASP A 431 28.86 -9.40 21.25
CA ASP A 431 29.90 -10.43 21.30
C ASP A 431 29.54 -11.70 20.47
N SER A 432 28.56 -11.62 19.56
CA SER A 432 28.19 -12.78 18.73
C SER A 432 29.21 -13.02 17.62
N THR A 433 29.45 -14.29 17.29
CA THR A 433 30.33 -14.68 16.16
C THR A 433 29.76 -14.31 14.79
N GLU A 434 28.44 -14.12 14.72
CA GLU A 434 27.68 -13.69 13.55
C GLU A 434 27.10 -12.30 13.84
N SER A 435 27.11 -11.40 12.86
CA SER A 435 26.56 -10.06 13.03
C SER A 435 25.04 -10.05 12.78
N ALA A 436 24.35 -9.10 13.42
CA ALA A 436 22.92 -8.90 13.27
C ALA A 436 22.69 -7.74 12.31
N HIS A 437 21.77 -7.91 11.36
CA HIS A 437 21.50 -6.88 10.37
C HIS A 437 20.75 -5.70 11.01
N VAL A 438 21.21 -4.49 10.69
CA VAL A 438 20.48 -3.25 10.95
C VAL A 438 19.34 -3.10 9.93
N HIS A 439 18.26 -2.41 10.30
CA HIS A 439 17.15 -2.14 9.38
C HIS A 439 16.78 -0.66 9.37
N ASN A 440 15.96 -0.20 10.33
CA ASN A 440 15.54 1.20 10.43
C ASN A 440 16.00 1.85 11.73
N GLY A 441 16.06 3.18 11.75
CA GLY A 441 16.41 3.96 12.93
C GLY A 441 15.83 5.36 12.91
N PHE A 442 15.93 6.05 14.04
CA PHE A 442 15.47 7.42 14.24
C PHE A 442 16.44 8.15 15.17
N VAL A 443 16.59 9.46 14.96
CA VAL A 443 17.30 10.35 15.88
C VAL A 443 16.30 11.05 16.79
N ARG A 444 16.67 11.21 18.07
CA ARG A 444 16.01 12.13 19.00
C ARG A 444 17.05 12.76 19.91
N GLY A 445 17.37 14.02 19.66
CA GLY A 445 18.45 14.77 20.31
C GLY A 445 19.79 14.06 20.15
N ASP A 446 20.41 13.73 21.28
CA ASP A 446 21.75 13.13 21.32
C ASP A 446 21.76 11.60 21.15
N TYR A 447 20.62 10.99 20.82
CA TYR A 447 20.49 9.54 20.71
C TYR A 447 20.05 9.09 19.33
N LEU A 448 20.71 8.05 18.83
CA LEU A 448 20.31 7.27 17.66
C LEU A 448 19.67 5.96 18.13
N PHE A 449 18.40 5.76 17.78
CA PHE A 449 17.62 4.55 18.06
C PHE A 449 17.58 3.71 16.81
N VAL A 450 17.90 2.43 16.91
CA VAL A 450 18.05 1.55 15.75
C VAL A 450 17.38 0.22 16.00
N ALA A 451 16.49 -0.17 15.10
CA ALA A 451 15.97 -1.52 15.00
C ALA A 451 17.02 -2.39 14.29
N TYR A 452 17.59 -3.31 15.05
CA TYR A 452 18.35 -4.43 14.52
C TYR A 452 17.45 -5.64 14.53
N TYR A 453 17.41 -6.39 13.43
CA TYR A 453 16.59 -7.59 13.32
C TYR A 453 16.74 -8.51 14.54
N GLU A 454 17.74 -9.39 14.56
CA GLU A 454 17.85 -10.42 15.60
C GLU A 454 18.43 -9.88 16.92
N ALA A 455 18.92 -8.64 16.91
CA ALA A 455 19.41 -7.94 18.09
C ALA A 455 18.32 -7.12 18.80
N GLY A 456 17.20 -6.78 18.16
CA GLY A 456 16.17 -5.92 18.73
C GLY A 456 16.56 -4.42 18.70
N LEU A 457 16.07 -3.65 19.68
CA LEU A 457 16.36 -2.21 19.76
C LEU A 457 17.78 -1.98 20.27
N ARG A 458 18.50 -1.03 19.64
CA ARG A 458 19.81 -0.50 20.05
C ARG A 458 19.74 1.01 20.15
N VAL A 459 20.38 1.59 21.17
CA VAL A 459 20.41 3.04 21.42
C VAL A 459 21.85 3.49 21.61
N PHE A 460 22.28 4.44 20.78
CA PHE A 460 23.64 4.98 20.78
C PHE A 460 23.64 6.46 21.19
N ASP A 461 24.57 6.84 22.07
CA ASP A 461 24.92 8.24 22.33
C ASP A 461 25.76 8.76 21.16
N ILE A 462 25.20 9.71 20.41
CA ILE A 462 25.79 10.35 19.24
C ILE A 462 26.21 11.81 19.49
N SER A 463 26.17 12.28 20.75
CA SER A 463 26.51 13.67 21.13
C SER A 463 27.92 14.12 20.69
N ASN A 464 28.84 13.18 20.47
CA ASN A 464 30.21 13.46 20.02
C ASN A 464 30.66 12.47 18.93
N ILE A 465 29.84 12.30 17.89
CA ILE A 465 30.06 11.33 16.81
C ILE A 465 31.45 11.43 16.14
N GLN A 466 32.05 12.62 16.15
CA GLN A 466 33.40 12.87 15.64
C GLN A 466 34.46 12.09 16.42
N GLU A 467 34.39 12.08 17.76
CA GLU A 467 35.41 11.46 18.61
C GLU A 467 35.00 10.07 19.11
N ARG A 468 33.73 9.89 19.52
CA ARG A 468 33.22 8.66 20.14
C ARG A 468 31.74 8.39 19.84
N VAL A 469 31.41 7.11 19.82
CA VAL A 469 30.03 6.60 19.89
C VAL A 469 30.00 5.54 20.98
N SER A 470 28.91 5.45 21.73
CA SER A 470 28.73 4.39 22.73
C SER A 470 27.30 3.90 22.71
N GLN A 471 27.11 2.59 22.78
CA GLN A 471 25.79 2.03 23.02
C GLN A 471 25.44 2.28 24.50
N VAL A 472 24.27 2.89 24.73
CA VAL A 472 23.81 3.32 26.07
C VAL A 472 22.53 2.63 26.52
N GLY A 473 21.88 1.90 25.62
CA GLY A 473 20.71 1.11 25.95
C GLY A 473 20.34 0.14 24.85
N HIS A 474 19.54 -0.85 25.20
CA HIS A 474 19.06 -1.85 24.26
C HIS A 474 17.81 -2.54 24.79
N TYR A 475 17.12 -3.26 23.91
CA TYR A 475 16.09 -4.22 24.31
C TYR A 475 15.99 -5.36 23.30
N GLU A 476 16.06 -6.60 23.77
CA GLU A 476 16.05 -7.81 22.94
C GLU A 476 14.63 -8.25 22.58
N THR A 477 14.10 -7.83 21.43
CA THR A 477 12.73 -8.22 21.03
C THR A 477 12.64 -9.64 20.46
N TYR A 478 13.75 -10.19 19.94
CA TYR A 478 13.78 -11.47 19.24
C TYR A 478 14.31 -12.64 20.06
N ARG A 479 15.39 -12.40 20.83
CA ARG A 479 16.06 -13.40 21.67
C ARG A 479 15.45 -13.53 23.05
N ASP A 480 14.93 -12.43 23.60
CA ASP A 480 14.26 -12.37 24.91
C ASP A 480 12.88 -11.68 24.76
N PRO A 481 11.96 -12.27 23.98
CA PRO A 481 10.68 -11.61 23.64
C PRO A 481 9.77 -11.38 24.86
N ASN A 482 9.99 -12.10 25.96
CA ASN A 482 9.24 -11.95 27.22
C ASN A 482 9.95 -11.08 28.26
N GLY A 483 11.21 -10.69 28.04
CA GLY A 483 11.99 -9.81 28.91
C GLY A 483 12.38 -10.47 30.24
N ASP A 484 12.53 -11.79 30.27
CA ASP A 484 12.89 -12.53 31.49
C ASP A 484 14.41 -12.72 31.68
N GLY A 485 15.20 -12.23 30.72
CA GLY A 485 16.66 -12.33 30.71
C GLY A 485 17.18 -13.66 30.16
N VAL A 486 16.33 -14.53 29.62
CA VAL A 486 16.71 -15.80 29.01
C VAL A 486 16.68 -15.68 27.48
N PHE A 487 17.84 -15.90 26.85
CA PHE A 487 17.93 -15.92 25.40
C PHE A 487 17.44 -17.26 24.85
N GLU A 488 16.25 -17.25 24.24
CA GLU A 488 15.63 -18.41 23.63
C GLU A 488 16.24 -18.77 22.26
N LYS A 489 17.00 -17.83 21.66
CA LYS A 489 17.57 -17.96 20.31
C LYS A 489 18.92 -17.29 20.18
N GLU A 490 19.65 -17.72 19.16
CA GLU A 490 20.91 -17.13 18.72
C GLU A 490 20.71 -16.18 17.54
N ILE A 491 21.69 -15.27 17.35
CA ILE A 491 21.81 -14.46 16.13
C ILE A 491 22.37 -15.35 15.02
N SER A 492 21.81 -15.24 13.83
CA SER A 492 22.11 -16.09 12.68
C SER A 492 22.23 -15.34 11.35
N GLY A 493 22.34 -14.01 11.40
CA GLY A 493 22.37 -13.16 10.20
C GLY A 493 21.09 -13.29 9.39
N GLN A 494 19.93 -13.42 10.05
CA GLN A 494 18.64 -13.51 9.38
C GLN A 494 17.82 -12.24 9.64
N TYR A 495 16.87 -11.99 8.75
CA TYR A 495 15.98 -10.83 8.78
C TYR A 495 14.79 -11.05 9.74
N ASN A 496 15.02 -11.60 10.94
CA ASN A 496 13.96 -11.83 11.94
C ASN A 496 14.09 -10.86 13.11
N GLY A 497 12.99 -10.38 13.69
CA GLY A 497 13.00 -9.57 14.89
C GLY A 497 12.62 -8.12 14.63
N ALA A 498 13.28 -7.14 15.26
CA ALA A 498 12.89 -5.73 15.14
C ALA A 498 13.10 -5.20 13.71
N TRP A 499 12.00 -4.84 13.05
CA TRP A 499 11.96 -4.29 11.70
C TRP A 499 12.02 -2.76 11.73
N ASN A 500 11.15 -2.11 12.52
CA ASN A 500 11.04 -0.66 12.48
C ASN A 500 10.83 -0.07 13.87
N VAL A 501 11.19 1.21 14.03
CA VAL A 501 11.09 1.99 15.25
C VAL A 501 10.42 3.33 14.96
N TYR A 502 9.63 3.87 15.89
CA TYR A 502 9.05 5.21 15.77
C TYR A 502 9.12 5.97 17.09
N LEU A 503 9.47 7.25 17.00
CA LEU A 503 9.81 8.09 18.16
C LEU A 503 8.84 9.27 18.40
N ASP A 504 8.10 9.79 17.44
CA ASP A 504 7.51 11.13 17.61
C ASP A 504 6.14 11.16 18.30
N LEU A 505 5.90 10.23 19.23
CA LEU A 505 4.76 10.33 20.15
C LEU A 505 5.00 11.42 21.21
N PRO A 506 4.01 12.29 21.51
CA PRO A 506 4.13 13.34 22.54
C PRO A 506 4.56 12.88 23.93
N SER A 507 4.29 11.63 24.31
CA SER A 507 4.71 11.04 25.59
C SER A 507 6.20 10.67 25.62
N GLY A 508 6.90 10.75 24.50
CA GLY A 508 8.28 10.30 24.34
C GLY A 508 8.44 8.78 24.29
N LYS A 509 7.32 8.02 24.18
CA LYS A 509 7.35 6.57 23.96
C LYS A 509 8.11 6.22 22.69
N ILE A 510 8.66 5.03 22.69
CA ILE A 510 9.41 4.43 21.57
C ILE A 510 8.59 3.22 21.13
N LEU A 511 8.11 3.22 19.90
CA LEU A 511 7.41 2.07 19.33
C LEU A 511 8.42 1.21 18.58
N VAL A 512 8.41 -0.09 18.78
CA VAL A 512 9.26 -1.05 18.05
C VAL A 512 8.38 -2.14 17.48
N SER A 513 8.44 -2.35 16.16
CA SER A 513 7.73 -3.41 15.46
C SER A 513 8.66 -4.60 15.26
N ASP A 514 8.39 -5.70 15.94
CA ASP A 514 9.07 -6.97 15.73
C ASP A 514 8.26 -7.86 14.79
N ARG A 515 8.89 -8.32 13.70
CA ARG A 515 8.24 -9.13 12.65
C ARG A 515 7.48 -10.33 13.16
N LYS A 516 7.94 -10.90 14.27
CA LYS A 516 7.44 -12.16 14.83
C LYS A 516 6.67 -11.95 16.12
N TYR A 517 7.09 -11.02 16.96
CA TYR A 517 6.57 -10.87 18.32
C TYR A 517 5.73 -9.60 18.52
N GLY A 518 5.38 -8.91 17.44
CA GLY A 518 4.40 -7.83 17.47
C GLY A 518 4.99 -6.51 17.94
N LEU A 519 4.17 -5.72 18.64
CA LEU A 519 4.53 -4.39 19.10
C LEU A 519 5.22 -4.45 20.46
N TYR A 520 6.34 -3.74 20.58
CA TYR A 520 6.90 -3.36 21.86
C TYR A 520 6.84 -1.84 22.02
N VAL A 521 6.50 -1.38 23.21
CA VAL A 521 6.48 0.03 23.58
C VAL A 521 7.51 0.21 24.68
N MET A 522 8.51 1.07 24.45
CA MET A 522 9.56 1.37 25.40
C MET A 522 9.47 2.82 25.87
N THR A 523 10.14 3.09 26.98
CA THR A 523 10.44 4.43 27.48
C THR A 523 11.92 4.52 27.84
N LEU A 524 12.40 5.75 27.99
CA LEU A 524 13.72 6.01 28.53
C LEU A 524 13.63 6.22 30.04
N LYS A 525 14.65 5.77 30.77
CA LYS A 525 14.81 6.05 32.20
C LYS A 525 14.76 7.55 32.47
N ALA A 526 14.18 7.93 33.61
CA ALA A 526 14.08 9.33 34.00
C ALA A 526 15.46 10.03 33.96
N GLY A 527 15.52 11.19 33.30
CA GLY A 527 16.76 11.94 33.07
C GLY A 527 17.45 11.67 31.72
N HIS A 528 16.91 10.75 30.91
CA HIS A 528 17.40 10.45 29.56
C HIS A 528 16.29 10.68 28.52
N ASP A 529 15.61 11.82 28.55
CA ASP A 529 14.48 12.11 27.64
C ASP A 529 14.88 12.44 26.19
N GLY A 530 16.18 12.42 25.88
CA GLY A 530 16.70 12.80 24.56
C GLY A 530 16.79 14.31 24.37
N THR A 531 16.78 15.11 25.43
CA THR A 531 17.13 16.53 25.32
C THR A 531 18.66 16.70 25.15
N PRO A 532 19.13 17.56 24.23
CA PRO A 532 20.55 17.78 24.02
C PRO A 532 21.29 18.19 25.30
N SER A 533 22.38 17.50 25.60
CA SER A 533 23.19 17.70 26.79
C SER A 533 24.15 18.89 26.56
N ALA A 534 23.62 20.09 26.82
CA ALA A 534 24.32 21.39 26.82
C ALA A 534 24.63 22.02 25.45
N MET A 535 23.98 23.17 25.18
CA MET A 535 24.39 24.12 24.15
C MET A 535 25.77 24.73 24.47
N PRO A 536 26.73 24.74 23.53
CA PRO A 536 27.82 25.70 23.56
C PRO A 536 27.24 27.12 23.56
N SER A 537 27.72 27.91 24.51
CA SER A 537 27.51 29.35 24.59
C SER A 537 28.06 30.02 23.34
N ASP A 538 27.20 30.21 22.33
CA ASP A 538 27.06 31.46 21.58
C ASP A 538 25.81 31.35 20.72
N SER A 539 24.81 32.17 21.03
CA SER A 539 23.53 32.21 20.32
C SER A 539 23.73 32.65 18.86
N PRO A 540 23.19 31.91 17.87
CA PRO A 540 22.59 32.53 16.71
C PRO A 540 21.21 33.05 17.12
N THR A 541 21.01 34.32 16.82
CA THR A 541 19.85 35.17 17.06
C THR A 541 18.50 34.46 17.01
N ALA A 542 17.77 34.55 18.13
CA ALA A 542 16.35 34.27 18.20
C ALA A 542 15.58 35.06 17.12
N SER A 543 14.90 34.35 16.21
CA SER A 543 13.76 34.93 15.50
C SER A 543 12.57 34.95 16.46
N ASN A 544 12.52 36.01 17.27
CA ASN A 544 11.31 36.39 17.97
C ASN A 544 10.28 36.88 16.95
N HIS A 545 9.36 36.03 16.54
CA HIS A 545 8.00 36.48 16.30
C HIS A 545 6.99 35.44 16.83
N PRO A 546 6.02 35.88 17.65
CA PRO A 546 5.00 34.99 18.18
C PRO A 546 4.08 34.59 17.05
N SER A 547 4.15 33.34 16.61
CA SER A 547 3.01 32.75 15.93
C SER A 547 1.92 32.57 16.97
N HIS A 548 1.06 33.57 17.06
CA HIS A 548 -0.31 33.39 17.50
C HIS A 548 -0.80 32.03 17.01
N ILE A 549 -1.41 31.25 17.91
CA ILE A 549 -2.34 30.18 17.54
C ILE A 549 -3.14 30.71 16.35
N PRO A 550 -2.99 30.15 15.13
CA PRO A 550 -3.85 30.56 14.04
C PRO A 550 -5.26 30.29 14.52
N SER A 551 -6.03 31.36 14.72
CA SER A 551 -7.48 31.29 14.74
C SER A 551 -7.85 30.43 13.54
N SER A 552 -8.36 29.21 13.82
CA SER A 552 -8.89 28.24 12.85
C SER A 552 -9.00 28.85 11.47
N ALA A 553 -7.97 28.63 10.64
CA ALA A 553 -8.06 29.02 9.25
C ALA A 553 -9.31 28.33 8.69
N PRO A 554 -10.19 29.05 7.97
CA PRO A 554 -11.44 28.49 7.50
C PRO A 554 -11.14 27.23 6.70
N THR A 555 -11.78 26.13 7.08
CA THR A 555 -11.75 24.85 6.37
C THR A 555 -11.83 25.11 4.86
N PRO A 556 -10.94 24.54 4.02
CA PRO A 556 -11.03 24.73 2.58
C PRO A 556 -12.39 24.21 2.11
N CYS A 557 -13.26 25.13 1.73
CA CYS A 557 -14.57 24.81 1.20
C CYS A 557 -14.60 25.30 -0.25
N PRO A 558 -14.91 24.44 -1.24
CA PRO A 558 -14.88 24.84 -2.63
C PRO A 558 -16.03 25.80 -2.94
N GLU A 559 -15.75 26.85 -3.72
CA GLU A 559 -16.78 27.72 -4.31
C GLU A 559 -16.49 27.89 -5.80
N ASP A 560 -17.45 27.49 -6.64
CA ASP A 560 -17.43 27.80 -8.06
C ASP A 560 -18.09 29.18 -8.29
N ASP A 561 -17.42 30.04 -9.06
CA ASP A 561 -17.90 31.35 -9.46
C ASP A 561 -19.26 31.27 -10.21
N ASP A 562 -19.55 30.15 -10.87
CA ASP A 562 -20.77 29.91 -11.64
C ASP A 562 -21.90 29.21 -10.85
N ASN A 563 -21.65 28.83 -9.59
CA ASN A 563 -22.71 28.34 -8.70
C ASN A 563 -23.83 29.38 -8.54
N VAL A 564 -25.07 28.92 -8.68
CA VAL A 564 -26.26 29.77 -8.60
C VAL A 564 -26.98 29.63 -7.26
N PHE A 565 -27.42 30.76 -6.71
CA PHE A 565 -28.23 30.80 -5.50
C PHE A 565 -29.55 31.54 -5.71
N LEU A 566 -30.50 31.27 -4.81
CA LEU A 566 -31.81 31.91 -4.81
C LEU A 566 -31.69 33.39 -4.44
N TYR A 567 -31.99 34.26 -5.41
CA TYR A 567 -32.16 35.69 -5.24
C TYR A 567 -33.67 36.05 -5.20
N LYS A 568 -33.96 37.29 -4.81
CA LYS A 568 -35.33 37.79 -4.54
C LYS A 568 -36.32 37.42 -5.65
N ASN A 569 -37.57 37.13 -5.26
CA ASN A 569 -38.67 36.80 -6.16
C ASN A 569 -38.43 35.58 -7.08
N GLY A 570 -37.57 34.64 -6.68
CA GLY A 570 -37.30 33.42 -7.45
C GLY A 570 -36.29 33.59 -8.58
N GLN A 571 -35.62 34.74 -8.66
CA GLN A 571 -34.51 34.95 -9.58
C GLN A 571 -33.26 34.23 -9.08
N GLU A 572 -32.33 33.89 -9.97
CA GLU A 572 -31.02 33.33 -9.61
C GLU A 572 -29.90 34.35 -9.83
N LYS A 573 -28.83 34.21 -9.05
CA LYS A 573 -27.57 34.95 -9.19
C LYS A 573 -26.39 34.02 -8.93
N THR A 574 -25.26 34.30 -9.55
CA THR A 574 -24.04 33.49 -9.41
C THR A 574 -23.14 33.97 -8.27
N CYS A 575 -22.24 33.11 -7.79
CA CYS A 575 -21.21 33.49 -6.82
C CYS A 575 -20.30 34.60 -7.35
N ARG A 576 -19.98 34.58 -8.65
CA ARG A 576 -19.26 35.66 -9.36
C ARG A 576 -19.97 37.01 -9.26
N TRP A 577 -21.31 37.02 -9.33
CA TRP A 577 -22.09 38.24 -9.12
C TRP A 577 -22.05 38.70 -7.65
N LEU A 578 -22.15 37.75 -6.72
CA LEU A 578 -22.16 38.04 -5.28
C LEU A 578 -20.81 38.60 -4.79
N LYS A 579 -19.71 38.04 -5.27
CA LYS A 579 -18.33 38.48 -5.00
C LYS A 579 -18.09 39.94 -5.38
N LYS A 580 -18.68 40.37 -6.50
CA LYS A 580 -18.60 41.77 -7.01
C LYS A 580 -19.65 42.71 -6.38
N ASN A 581 -20.57 42.21 -5.55
CA ASN A 581 -21.67 43.00 -5.02
C ASN A 581 -21.29 43.74 -3.71
N LYS A 582 -21.45 45.07 -3.69
CA LYS A 582 -21.19 45.91 -2.50
C LYS A 582 -22.02 45.54 -1.26
N SER A 583 -23.16 44.85 -1.44
CA SER A 583 -24.03 44.36 -0.37
C SER A 583 -23.85 42.87 -0.04
N LYS A 584 -22.72 42.24 -0.40
CA LYS A 584 -22.47 40.79 -0.22
C LYS A 584 -22.83 40.25 1.17
N LYS A 585 -22.32 40.88 2.24
CA LYS A 585 -22.58 40.48 3.63
C LYS A 585 -24.08 40.49 3.97
N LYS A 586 -24.80 41.51 3.50
CA LYS A 586 -26.26 41.61 3.68
C LYS A 586 -27.01 40.52 2.91
N HIS A 587 -26.53 40.10 1.75
CA HIS A 587 -27.13 39.01 0.99
C HIS A 587 -26.90 37.66 1.67
N CYS A 588 -25.66 37.34 2.06
CA CYS A 588 -25.31 36.13 2.81
C CYS A 588 -26.11 36.02 4.11
N GLU A 589 -26.28 37.11 4.87
CA GLU A 589 -27.01 37.07 6.14
C GLU A 589 -28.55 37.00 5.99
N LYS A 590 -29.14 37.59 4.93
CA LYS A 590 -30.60 37.80 4.84
C LYS A 590 -31.31 36.89 3.85
N LEU A 591 -30.63 36.43 2.80
CA LEU A 591 -31.20 35.51 1.81
C LEU A 591 -30.97 34.08 2.30
N VAL A 592 -31.82 33.63 3.21
CA VAL A 592 -31.72 32.30 3.87
C VAL A 592 -32.80 31.33 3.39
N ASN A 593 -33.47 31.68 2.30
CA ASN A 593 -34.47 30.82 1.68
C ASN A 593 -33.77 29.97 0.62
N ALA A 594 -34.22 28.73 0.51
CA ALA A 594 -33.79 27.79 -0.51
C ALA A 594 -35.01 27.12 -1.16
N THR A 595 -34.79 26.55 -2.33
CA THR A 595 -35.69 25.61 -3.03
C THR A 595 -34.92 24.32 -3.29
N PRO A 596 -35.57 23.23 -3.72
CA PRO A 596 -34.86 22.01 -4.10
C PRO A 596 -33.79 22.18 -5.20
N MET A 597 -33.91 23.24 -6.02
CA MET A 597 -33.00 23.51 -7.14
C MET A 597 -32.05 24.68 -6.90
N LEU A 598 -32.38 25.60 -5.98
CA LEU A 598 -31.59 26.80 -5.72
C LEU A 598 -31.33 26.94 -4.21
N PRO A 599 -30.08 26.74 -3.76
CA PRO A 599 -29.70 26.92 -2.36
C PRO A 599 -29.65 28.40 -1.95
N ALA A 600 -29.46 28.66 -0.65
CA ALA A 600 -29.19 30.00 -0.16
C ALA A 600 -27.73 30.40 -0.48
N PRO A 601 -27.40 31.70 -0.62
CA PRO A 601 -26.06 32.17 -0.96
C PRO A 601 -24.94 31.66 -0.06
N GLN A 602 -25.19 31.47 1.24
CA GLN A 602 -24.20 30.92 2.16
C GLN A 602 -23.91 29.42 1.93
N ASP A 603 -24.84 28.69 1.31
CA ASP A 603 -24.70 27.26 1.00
C ASP A 603 -24.15 27.07 -0.43
N ALA A 604 -24.46 28.00 -1.34
CA ALA A 604 -23.99 27.98 -2.74
C ALA A 604 -22.62 28.63 -2.93
N CYS A 605 -22.35 29.69 -2.16
CA CYS A 605 -21.16 30.53 -2.19
C CYS A 605 -20.53 30.62 -0.79
N PRO A 606 -20.06 29.48 -0.24
CA PRO A 606 -19.61 29.42 1.14
C PRO A 606 -18.29 30.19 1.38
N VAL A 607 -17.46 30.40 0.36
CA VAL A 607 -16.26 31.24 0.46
C VAL A 607 -16.63 32.72 0.48
N THR A 608 -17.42 33.18 -0.49
CA THR A 608 -17.87 34.57 -0.63
C THR A 608 -18.71 35.02 0.56
N CYS A 609 -19.37 34.09 1.25
CA CYS A 609 -20.19 34.36 2.43
C CYS A 609 -19.50 34.14 3.78
N ASP A 610 -18.19 33.84 3.80
CA ASP A 610 -17.43 33.52 5.01
C ASP A 610 -18.12 32.39 5.83
N ALA A 611 -18.62 31.37 5.13
CA ALA A 611 -19.44 30.27 5.66
C ALA A 611 -18.75 28.90 5.58
N CYS A 612 -17.43 28.87 5.34
CA CYS A 612 -16.64 27.64 5.22
C CYS A 612 -16.43 26.86 6.54
N ASP A 613 -16.65 27.48 7.70
CA ASP A 613 -16.50 26.81 8.99
C ASP A 613 -17.57 25.70 9.15
N PRO A 614 -17.23 24.43 9.46
CA PRO A 614 -18.19 23.35 9.73
C PRO A 614 -19.16 23.65 10.89
N PHE A 615 -18.76 24.57 11.78
CA PHE A 615 -19.58 25.13 12.85
C PHE A 615 -20.17 26.49 12.48
N TYR A 616 -20.15 26.92 11.21
CA TYR A 616 -20.81 28.15 10.77
C TYR A 616 -22.32 28.06 11.04
N GLU A 617 -22.84 29.02 11.80
CA GLU A 617 -24.28 29.13 12.04
C GLU A 617 -24.78 30.56 11.77
N ASN A 618 -25.56 30.71 10.70
CA ASN A 618 -26.38 31.90 10.52
C ASN A 618 -27.70 31.75 11.31
N LYS A 619 -27.90 32.63 12.30
CA LYS A 619 -29.09 32.65 13.17
C LYS A 619 -30.43 32.69 12.41
N LYS A 620 -30.46 33.20 11.18
CA LYS A 620 -31.66 33.27 10.33
C LYS A 620 -31.84 32.05 9.43
N SER A 621 -30.83 31.20 9.26
CA SER A 621 -30.91 29.96 8.48
C SER A 621 -32.11 29.14 8.90
N LYS A 622 -32.80 28.57 7.91
CA LYS A 622 -34.01 27.79 8.10
C LYS A 622 -33.67 26.31 7.95
N PHE A 623 -34.03 25.50 8.94
CA PHE A 623 -33.95 24.05 8.86
C PHE A 623 -35.33 23.43 8.62
N TYR A 624 -35.33 22.26 8.00
CA TYR A 624 -36.53 21.47 7.75
C TYR A 624 -37.03 20.83 9.05
N LEU A 625 -38.35 20.88 9.28
CA LEU A 625 -38.97 20.25 10.44
C LEU A 625 -39.93 19.14 10.05
N LYS A 626 -40.80 19.38 9.05
CA LYS A 626 -41.68 18.36 8.43
C LYS A 626 -42.51 18.97 7.31
N GLU A 627 -43.11 18.13 6.52
CA GLU A 627 -44.19 18.49 5.61
C GLU A 627 -45.56 18.23 6.25
N LYS A 628 -46.52 19.13 6.02
CA LYS A 628 -47.91 18.92 6.43
C LYS A 628 -48.87 19.48 5.39
N LYS A 629 -49.66 18.60 4.74
CA LYS A 629 -50.63 18.94 3.68
C LYS A 629 -49.97 19.67 2.49
N GLY A 630 -48.88 19.13 1.94
CA GLY A 630 -48.17 19.75 0.80
C GLY A 630 -47.39 21.02 1.13
N LYS A 631 -47.33 21.44 2.40
CA LYS A 631 -46.64 22.65 2.85
C LYS A 631 -45.49 22.30 3.78
N ILE A 632 -44.29 22.68 3.36
CA ILE A 632 -43.06 22.54 4.14
C ILE A 632 -43.12 23.46 5.37
N LYS A 633 -42.78 22.91 6.54
CA LYS A 633 -42.63 23.66 7.79
C LYS A 633 -41.16 23.76 8.14
N THR A 634 -40.67 24.99 8.26
CA THR A 634 -39.30 25.32 8.67
C THR A 634 -39.27 26.11 9.98
N LYS A 635 -38.12 26.09 10.66
CA LYS A 635 -37.78 26.92 11.81
C LYS A 635 -36.36 27.47 11.64
N THR A 636 -36.02 28.54 12.35
CA THR A 636 -34.68 29.15 12.26
C THR A 636 -33.75 28.66 13.37
N CYS A 637 -32.44 28.73 13.16
CA CYS A 637 -31.46 28.46 14.21
C CYS A 637 -31.67 29.34 15.45
N GLN A 638 -32.00 30.62 15.27
CA GLN A 638 -32.40 31.50 16.37
C GLN A 638 -33.65 31.02 17.14
N TRP A 639 -34.60 30.37 16.47
CA TRP A 639 -35.76 29.79 17.15
C TRP A 639 -35.38 28.56 17.99
N LEU A 640 -34.42 27.77 17.51
CA LEU A 640 -33.89 26.60 18.21
C LEU A 640 -33.04 27.00 19.41
N ALA A 641 -32.17 28.01 19.26
CA ALA A 641 -31.33 28.56 20.33
C ALA A 641 -32.14 29.15 21.50
N LYS A 642 -33.43 29.47 21.30
CA LYS A 642 -34.36 29.91 22.35
C LYS A 642 -34.99 28.74 23.15
N LYS A 643 -34.60 27.49 22.91
CA LYS A 643 -35.08 26.31 23.66
C LYS A 643 -34.11 25.96 24.79
N LYS A 644 -34.57 25.11 25.73
CA LYS A 644 -33.73 24.55 26.80
C LYS A 644 -32.96 23.33 26.25
N GLY A 645 -31.75 23.08 26.76
CA GLY A 645 -30.82 22.01 26.31
C GLY A 645 -31.48 20.67 25.94
N PRO A 646 -32.24 20.00 26.83
CA PRO A 646 -32.86 18.71 26.49
C PRO A 646 -33.84 18.77 25.31
N LYS A 647 -34.47 19.93 25.11
CA LYS A 647 -35.39 20.17 23.99
C LYS A 647 -34.65 20.51 22.70
N ILE A 648 -33.46 21.10 22.79
CA ILE A 648 -32.55 21.31 21.66
C ILE A 648 -32.11 19.93 21.15
N THR A 649 -31.51 19.10 22.00
CA THR A 649 -31.05 17.76 21.66
C THR A 649 -32.18 16.90 21.08
N LYS A 650 -33.37 16.94 21.69
CA LYS A 650 -34.55 16.24 21.16
C LYS A 650 -34.95 16.71 19.76
N ILE A 651 -34.82 18.01 19.44
CA ILE A 651 -35.17 18.53 18.12
C ILE A 651 -34.08 18.21 17.10
N CYS A 652 -32.80 18.34 17.47
CA CYS A 652 -31.67 18.02 16.61
C CYS A 652 -31.65 16.53 16.23
N ASN A 653 -31.95 15.63 17.19
CA ASN A 653 -31.94 14.18 16.96
C ASN A 653 -33.24 13.66 16.31
N LYS A 654 -34.39 14.31 16.56
CA LYS A 654 -35.68 13.83 16.03
C LYS A 654 -35.89 14.19 14.55
N TYR A 655 -35.38 15.32 14.11
CA TYR A 655 -35.70 15.87 12.79
C TYR A 655 -34.52 15.74 11.85
N THR A 656 -34.19 14.52 11.43
CA THR A 656 -33.01 14.23 10.58
C THR A 656 -33.25 14.35 9.08
N ALA A 657 -34.51 14.49 8.65
CA ALA A 657 -34.88 14.61 7.25
C ALA A 657 -34.60 16.01 6.67
N SER A 658 -34.44 16.07 5.35
CA SER A 658 -34.39 17.29 4.54
C SER A 658 -35.69 17.44 3.73
N GLY A 659 -36.02 18.66 3.29
CA GLY A 659 -37.17 18.86 2.40
C GLY A 659 -37.36 20.30 1.95
N GLY A 660 -37.75 20.48 0.69
CA GLY A 660 -38.04 21.80 0.13
C GLY A 660 -36.82 22.72 -0.03
N GLY A 661 -35.62 22.16 -0.16
CA GLY A 661 -34.36 22.90 -0.21
C GLY A 661 -33.72 23.17 1.16
N TYR A 662 -34.32 22.69 2.26
CA TYR A 662 -33.80 22.90 3.61
C TYR A 662 -33.28 21.59 4.22
N GLY A 663 -32.10 21.63 4.85
CA GLY A 663 -31.50 20.50 5.56
C GLY A 663 -32.01 20.33 7.00
N PRO A 664 -31.60 19.25 7.70
CA PRO A 664 -31.97 18.99 9.09
C PRO A 664 -31.33 20.00 10.07
N PRO A 665 -31.86 20.16 11.29
CA PRO A 665 -31.36 21.11 12.29
C PRO A 665 -29.89 20.89 12.64
N LEU A 666 -29.41 19.64 12.69
CA LEU A 666 -28.02 19.31 13.04
C LEU A 666 -27.01 19.88 12.01
N LYS A 667 -27.38 19.88 10.72
CA LYS A 667 -26.54 20.39 9.62
C LYS A 667 -26.65 21.91 9.47
N VAL A 668 -27.85 22.47 9.68
CA VAL A 668 -28.11 23.90 9.45
C VAL A 668 -27.78 24.77 10.67
N CYS A 669 -27.82 24.20 11.89
CA CYS A 669 -27.58 24.88 13.16
C CYS A 669 -26.55 24.13 14.02
N PRO A 670 -25.32 23.93 13.52
CA PRO A 670 -24.32 23.06 14.17
C PRO A 670 -23.90 23.58 15.55
N GLN A 671 -23.79 24.90 15.74
CA GLN A 671 -23.48 25.50 17.05
C GLN A 671 -24.59 25.27 18.06
N THR A 672 -25.84 25.47 17.64
CA THR A 672 -26.99 25.31 18.53
C THR A 672 -27.20 23.84 18.90
N CYS A 673 -26.91 22.89 18.00
CA CYS A 673 -27.11 21.46 18.25
C CYS A 673 -25.97 20.79 19.04
N ALA A 674 -24.82 21.45 19.22
CA ALA A 674 -23.67 20.94 19.97
C ALA A 674 -23.78 21.18 21.50
N ILE A 675 -24.68 20.45 22.19
CA ILE A 675 -24.75 20.39 23.67
C ILE A 675 -25.06 18.93 24.13
N PRO A 676 -24.38 18.38 25.16
CA PRO A 676 -24.24 16.93 25.36
C PRO A 676 -25.38 16.32 26.18
N THR A 677 -25.90 15.17 25.76
CA THR A 677 -26.55 14.18 26.66
C THR A 677 -26.52 12.77 26.06
N LEU A 678 -25.68 11.92 26.68
CA LEU A 678 -25.94 10.59 27.22
C LEU A 678 -27.11 9.73 26.68
N ALA A 679 -26.74 8.46 26.44
CA ALA A 679 -27.49 7.21 26.44
C ALA A 679 -28.16 6.75 25.10
N PRO A 680 -27.90 5.49 24.69
CA PRO A 680 -28.40 4.91 23.45
C PRO A 680 -29.77 4.26 23.66
N SER A 681 -30.62 4.30 22.63
CA SER A 681 -31.75 3.38 22.54
C SER A 681 -32.12 3.14 21.08
N HIS A 682 -32.16 1.85 20.74
CA HIS A 682 -32.55 1.21 19.49
C HIS A 682 -33.57 1.95 18.62
N VAL A 683 -33.39 1.82 17.30
CA VAL A 683 -34.47 2.01 16.32
C VAL A 683 -34.57 0.78 15.41
N PRO A 684 -35.79 0.30 15.10
CA PRO A 684 -36.02 -0.93 14.35
C PRO A 684 -36.00 -0.72 12.83
N SER A 685 -35.80 -1.85 12.14
CA SER A 685 -36.02 -2.10 10.71
C SER A 685 -37.23 -1.38 10.11
N MET A 686 -37.04 -0.72 8.96
CA MET A 686 -38.11 -0.44 8.01
C MET A 686 -37.65 -0.66 6.57
N THR A 687 -38.52 -1.40 5.89
CA THR A 687 -38.55 -1.87 4.51
C THR A 687 -38.44 -0.77 3.43
N PRO A 688 -37.87 -1.06 2.24
CA PRO A 688 -37.90 -0.15 1.11
C PRO A 688 -39.24 -0.19 0.37
N SER A 689 -39.75 0.99 0.00
CA SER A 689 -40.90 1.17 -0.88
C SER A 689 -40.51 1.10 -2.35
N LYS A 690 -41.27 0.30 -3.11
CA LYS A 690 -41.19 0.04 -4.54
C LYS A 690 -41.17 1.30 -5.42
N SER A 691 -40.36 1.29 -6.48
CA SER A 691 -40.67 1.99 -7.74
C SER A 691 -40.29 1.13 -8.96
N SER A 692 -41.33 0.68 -9.67
CA SER A 692 -41.45 0.24 -11.06
C SER A 692 -40.20 -0.16 -11.87
N SER A 693 -40.12 -1.45 -12.19
CA SER A 693 -39.24 -2.09 -13.18
C SER A 693 -39.51 -1.64 -14.63
N PRO A 694 -38.47 -1.51 -15.47
CA PRO A 694 -38.58 -1.67 -16.91
C PRO A 694 -38.42 -3.15 -17.28
N SER A 695 -39.41 -3.74 -17.95
CA SER A 695 -39.47 -5.14 -18.36
C SER A 695 -38.70 -5.44 -19.66
N GLY A 696 -37.52 -4.85 -19.85
CA GLY A 696 -36.62 -5.15 -20.96
C GLY A 696 -35.31 -5.70 -20.42
N LYS A 697 -34.75 -6.75 -21.05
CA LYS A 697 -33.37 -7.17 -20.78
C LYS A 697 -32.45 -6.05 -21.29
N THR A 698 -31.93 -5.22 -20.39
CA THR A 698 -30.87 -4.26 -20.72
C THR A 698 -29.54 -5.00 -20.66
N TRP A 699 -28.85 -5.11 -21.79
CA TRP A 699 -27.51 -5.67 -21.85
C TRP A 699 -26.48 -4.57 -21.57
N HIS A 700 -25.47 -4.90 -20.78
CA HIS A 700 -24.35 -4.03 -20.45
C HIS A 700 -23.09 -4.62 -21.06
N GLU A 701 -22.45 -3.88 -21.96
CA GLU A 701 -21.23 -4.35 -22.62
C GLU A 701 -20.04 -4.24 -21.67
N PHE A 702 -19.18 -5.26 -21.62
CA PHE A 702 -17.95 -5.21 -20.83
C PHE A 702 -16.77 -5.92 -21.51
N THR A 703 -15.55 -5.45 -21.24
CA THR A 703 -14.32 -5.93 -21.89
C THR A 703 -13.12 -5.97 -20.93
N LYS A 704 -11.97 -6.47 -21.38
CA LYS A 704 -10.71 -6.44 -20.61
C LYS A 704 -10.25 -5.02 -20.23
N GLY A 705 -10.48 -4.05 -21.10
CA GLY A 705 -10.06 -2.65 -20.89
C GLY A 705 -11.09 -1.82 -20.11
N ASP A 706 -12.31 -2.34 -20.01
CA ASP A 706 -13.43 -1.76 -19.27
C ASP A 706 -14.25 -2.91 -18.67
N PRO A 707 -13.71 -3.60 -17.64
CA PRO A 707 -14.41 -4.72 -17.02
C PRO A 707 -15.69 -4.21 -16.37
N LEU A 708 -16.71 -5.07 -16.30
CA LEU A 708 -17.90 -4.70 -15.54
C LEU A 708 -17.51 -4.70 -14.07
N VAL A 709 -17.22 -3.52 -13.53
CA VAL A 709 -16.85 -3.35 -12.12
C VAL A 709 -18.06 -2.81 -11.37
N LYS A 710 -18.56 -3.60 -10.42
CA LYS A 710 -19.56 -3.20 -9.41
C LYS A 710 -20.80 -2.54 -10.00
N PHE A 711 -21.48 -3.26 -10.89
CA PHE A 711 -22.73 -2.80 -11.48
C PHE A 711 -23.90 -3.05 -10.52
N PRO A 712 -24.72 -2.04 -10.17
CA PRO A 712 -25.79 -2.20 -9.21
C PRO A 712 -26.90 -3.11 -9.76
N VAL A 713 -27.34 -4.05 -8.94
CA VAL A 713 -28.46 -4.93 -9.25
C VAL A 713 -29.75 -4.30 -8.74
N TYR A 714 -30.65 -3.99 -9.67
CA TYR A 714 -32.00 -3.56 -9.34
C TYR A 714 -32.91 -4.79 -9.19
N ASN A 715 -33.00 -5.30 -7.98
CA ASN A 715 -33.94 -6.36 -7.65
C ASN A 715 -35.38 -5.81 -7.71
N GLY A 716 -36.20 -6.35 -8.61
CA GLY A 716 -37.65 -6.15 -8.58
C GLY A 716 -38.29 -6.88 -7.38
N ASP A 717 -39.61 -6.95 -7.34
CA ASP A 717 -40.35 -7.68 -6.28
C ASP A 717 -40.19 -9.23 -6.31
N SER A 718 -39.18 -9.75 -7.02
CA SER A 718 -38.93 -11.18 -7.18
C SER A 718 -37.96 -11.67 -6.12
N GLU A 719 -38.30 -12.74 -5.40
CA GLU A 719 -37.40 -13.42 -4.45
C GLU A 719 -36.26 -14.19 -5.14
N THR A 720 -36.34 -14.35 -6.47
CA THR A 720 -35.30 -14.96 -7.29
C THR A 720 -34.63 -13.91 -8.17
N GLU A 721 -33.33 -13.75 -7.98
CA GLU A 721 -32.42 -12.94 -8.77
C GLU A 721 -32.09 -13.69 -10.07
N LYS A 722 -32.05 -12.96 -11.19
CA LYS A 722 -31.74 -13.55 -12.51
C LYS A 722 -30.65 -12.76 -13.20
N PHE A 723 -29.51 -13.40 -13.42
CA PHE A 723 -28.38 -12.84 -14.15
C PHE A 723 -28.29 -13.49 -15.52
N PHE A 724 -28.14 -12.67 -16.57
CA PHE A 724 -27.95 -13.15 -17.94
C PHE A 724 -26.58 -12.68 -18.42
N VAL A 725 -25.74 -13.61 -18.86
CA VAL A 725 -24.38 -13.32 -19.32
C VAL A 725 -24.15 -13.98 -20.67
N ARG A 726 -23.62 -13.24 -21.66
CA ARG A 726 -23.13 -13.82 -22.91
C ARG A 726 -21.69 -14.27 -22.72
N VAL A 727 -21.44 -15.57 -22.89
CA VAL A 727 -20.13 -16.20 -22.70
C VAL A 727 -19.60 -16.66 -24.07
N PRO A 728 -18.37 -16.30 -24.47
CA PRO A 728 -17.84 -16.65 -25.78
C PRO A 728 -17.59 -18.17 -25.93
N CYS A 729 -17.80 -18.69 -27.13
CA CYS A 729 -17.63 -20.11 -27.47
C CYS A 729 -16.16 -20.57 -27.61
N ARG A 730 -15.15 -19.68 -27.49
CA ARG A 730 -13.73 -20.00 -27.71
C ARG A 730 -12.90 -19.96 -26.43
N GLY A 731 -12.81 -21.09 -25.75
CA GLY A 731 -11.72 -21.42 -24.83
C GLY A 731 -11.50 -20.50 -23.62
N SER A 732 -12.50 -19.73 -23.21
CA SER A 732 -12.47 -18.79 -22.09
C SER A 732 -12.63 -19.46 -20.73
N HIS A 733 -12.04 -18.82 -19.70
CA HIS A 733 -12.36 -19.01 -18.30
C HIS A 733 -13.15 -17.80 -17.84
N PHE A 734 -14.47 -17.93 -17.75
CA PHE A 734 -15.32 -16.82 -17.36
C PHE A 734 -15.56 -16.82 -15.85
N LYS A 735 -15.56 -15.65 -15.20
CA LYS A 735 -15.86 -15.47 -13.77
C LYS A 735 -16.88 -14.36 -13.56
N ILE A 736 -17.95 -14.66 -12.83
CA ILE A 736 -18.91 -13.66 -12.33
C ILE A 736 -18.82 -13.59 -10.81
N LEU A 737 -18.62 -12.38 -10.31
CA LEU A 737 -18.52 -12.04 -8.90
C LEU A 737 -19.85 -11.42 -8.47
N LEU A 738 -20.41 -11.91 -7.38
CA LEU A 738 -21.64 -11.41 -6.78
C LEU A 738 -21.27 -10.77 -5.43
N PHE A 739 -21.78 -9.56 -5.19
CA PHE A 739 -21.48 -8.78 -3.98
C PHE A 739 -22.77 -8.49 -3.22
N GLY A 740 -22.74 -8.77 -1.92
CA GLY A 740 -23.78 -8.38 -0.98
C GLY A 740 -23.48 -7.03 -0.32
N HIS A 741 -24.24 -6.68 0.72
CA HIS A 741 -24.12 -5.39 1.41
C HIS A 741 -22.76 -5.19 2.12
N TYR A 742 -22.07 -6.30 2.45
CA TYR A 742 -20.85 -6.31 3.25
C TYR A 742 -19.61 -6.81 2.48
N GLY A 743 -19.67 -6.90 1.14
CA GLY A 743 -18.57 -7.39 0.30
C GLY A 743 -18.96 -8.57 -0.59
N GLN A 744 -17.98 -9.30 -1.11
CA GLN A 744 -18.22 -10.42 -2.03
C GLN A 744 -18.93 -11.58 -1.31
N ASN A 745 -20.10 -11.98 -1.83
CA ASN A 745 -20.90 -13.06 -1.24
C ASN A 745 -20.55 -14.42 -1.89
N SER A 746 -20.41 -14.46 -3.20
CA SER A 746 -20.08 -15.66 -3.96
C SER A 746 -19.50 -15.31 -5.33
N HIS A 747 -18.89 -16.29 -5.99
CA HIS A 747 -18.55 -16.17 -7.40
C HIS A 747 -18.78 -17.49 -8.12
N ILE A 748 -19.00 -17.41 -9.42
CA ILE A 748 -19.19 -18.56 -10.30
C ILE A 748 -18.15 -18.46 -11.40
N GLU A 749 -17.42 -19.55 -11.63
CA GLU A 749 -16.50 -19.63 -12.76
C GLU A 749 -16.86 -20.78 -13.71
N LEU A 750 -16.55 -20.58 -14.97
CA LEU A 750 -16.83 -21.52 -16.05
C LEU A 750 -15.55 -21.72 -16.86
N TRP A 751 -14.98 -22.93 -16.82
CA TRP A 751 -13.83 -23.33 -17.62
C TRP A 751 -14.28 -24.13 -18.82
N HIS A 752 -14.40 -23.47 -19.96
CA HIS A 752 -14.87 -24.14 -21.16
C HIS A 752 -13.93 -25.28 -21.62
N LYS A 753 -12.60 -25.07 -21.56
CA LYS A 753 -11.61 -26.11 -21.93
C LYS A 753 -11.59 -27.32 -21.00
N ARG A 754 -11.88 -27.12 -19.71
CA ARG A 754 -11.89 -28.21 -18.72
C ARG A 754 -13.23 -28.94 -18.67
N SER A 755 -14.25 -28.40 -19.36
CA SER A 755 -15.64 -28.87 -19.25
C SER A 755 -16.14 -28.90 -17.81
N THR A 756 -15.69 -27.94 -16.98
CA THR A 756 -16.08 -27.80 -15.58
C THR A 756 -16.41 -26.35 -15.26
N GLY A 757 -17.24 -26.15 -14.26
CA GLY A 757 -17.48 -24.85 -13.63
C GLY A 757 -17.44 -25.02 -12.12
N ASN A 758 -17.38 -23.92 -11.39
CA ASN A 758 -17.44 -23.92 -9.93
C ASN A 758 -18.37 -22.84 -9.43
N ILE A 759 -18.86 -23.07 -8.22
CA ILE A 759 -19.44 -22.04 -7.37
C ILE A 759 -18.58 -21.98 -6.13
N PHE A 760 -18.16 -20.77 -5.77
CA PHE A 760 -17.53 -20.49 -4.51
C PHE A 760 -18.46 -19.66 -3.65
N CYS A 761 -18.72 -20.14 -2.44
CA CYS A 761 -19.57 -19.49 -1.46
C CYS A 761 -18.71 -18.99 -0.29
N ASN A 762 -18.58 -17.67 -0.15
CA ASN A 762 -17.76 -17.08 0.90
C ASN A 762 -18.30 -17.51 2.28
N GLU A 763 -17.42 -17.76 3.25
CA GLU A 763 -17.79 -18.23 4.60
C GLU A 763 -18.57 -19.56 4.67
N GLY A 764 -18.68 -20.30 3.57
CA GLY A 764 -19.28 -21.64 3.54
C GLY A 764 -18.28 -22.77 3.84
N GLY A 765 -18.80 -23.96 4.17
CA GLY A 765 -18.06 -25.21 4.27
C GLY A 765 -17.11 -25.26 5.46
N ASP A 766 -16.12 -26.15 5.39
CA ASP A 766 -15.07 -26.31 6.41
C ASP A 766 -13.98 -25.22 6.36
N LYS A 767 -14.18 -24.18 5.52
CA LYS A 767 -13.30 -23.02 5.36
C LYS A 767 -11.85 -23.39 4.99
N ASP A 768 -11.70 -24.05 3.84
CA ASP A 768 -10.42 -24.37 3.21
C ASP A 768 -9.62 -23.08 2.87
N TRP A 769 -8.41 -23.22 2.30
CA TRP A 769 -7.44 -22.16 1.93
C TRP A 769 -8.02 -20.87 1.28
N PHE A 770 -9.23 -20.91 0.72
CA PHE A 770 -9.90 -19.80 0.05
C PHE A 770 -10.95 -19.05 0.89
N GLY A 771 -11.20 -19.45 2.15
CA GLY A 771 -12.14 -18.76 3.05
C GLY A 771 -13.62 -19.06 2.82
N GLY A 772 -13.96 -20.15 2.13
CA GLY A 772 -15.35 -20.50 1.82
C GLY A 772 -15.51 -21.87 1.15
N LYS A 773 -16.76 -22.23 0.81
CA LYS A 773 -17.11 -23.54 0.22
C LYS A 773 -16.91 -23.51 -1.28
N TYR A 774 -16.10 -24.43 -1.78
CA TYR A 774 -15.84 -24.60 -3.20
C TYR A 774 -16.57 -25.83 -3.73
N THR A 775 -17.44 -25.66 -4.73
CA THR A 775 -18.20 -26.78 -5.34
C THR A 775 -18.01 -26.78 -6.86
N GLU A 776 -17.30 -27.79 -7.37
CA GLU A 776 -17.11 -27.99 -8.80
C GLU A 776 -18.28 -28.79 -9.42
N PHE A 777 -18.66 -28.45 -10.66
CA PHE A 777 -19.71 -29.13 -11.42
C PHE A 777 -19.32 -29.33 -12.89
N PRO A 778 -19.78 -30.42 -13.54
CA PRO A 778 -19.45 -30.69 -14.94
C PRO A 778 -20.28 -29.89 -15.93
N ILE A 779 -19.65 -29.37 -16.98
CA ILE A 779 -20.30 -28.74 -18.13
C ILE A 779 -20.46 -29.80 -19.22
N LYS A 780 -21.62 -30.47 -19.24
CA LYS A 780 -21.85 -31.69 -20.03
C LYS A 780 -21.90 -31.49 -21.56
N SER A 781 -22.07 -30.26 -22.04
CA SER A 781 -21.92 -29.83 -23.45
C SER A 781 -22.36 -28.39 -23.63
N THR A 782 -21.61 -27.60 -24.41
CA THR A 782 -22.00 -26.24 -24.78
C THR A 782 -22.89 -26.22 -26.02
N PRO A 783 -23.78 -25.22 -26.17
CA PRO A 783 -24.52 -24.99 -27.42
C PRO A 783 -23.63 -24.76 -28.65
N CYS A 784 -22.33 -24.52 -28.45
CA CYS A 784 -21.32 -24.32 -29.49
C CYS A 784 -21.02 -25.64 -30.24
N GLY A 785 -21.76 -25.94 -31.31
CA GLY A 785 -21.58 -27.14 -32.15
C GLY A 785 -20.69 -26.92 -33.40
N PRO A 786 -20.11 -27.98 -33.98
CA PRO A 786 -19.38 -27.92 -35.26
C PRO A 786 -20.38 -27.70 -36.40
N GLY A 787 -20.64 -26.43 -36.71
CA GLY A 787 -21.71 -26.01 -37.62
C GLY A 787 -22.27 -24.62 -37.28
N ALA A 788 -21.87 -24.04 -36.15
CA ALA A 788 -22.20 -22.65 -35.82
C ALA A 788 -21.67 -21.72 -36.92
N ILE A 789 -22.61 -21.05 -37.59
CA ILE A 789 -22.38 -19.98 -38.55
C ILE A 789 -21.55 -18.89 -37.84
N PRO A 790 -20.62 -18.16 -38.49
CA PRO A 790 -19.76 -17.15 -37.86
C PRO A 790 -20.46 -16.05 -37.04
N GLU A 791 -21.79 -16.00 -37.08
CA GLU A 791 -22.65 -15.07 -36.34
C GLU A 791 -22.96 -15.54 -34.89
N TYR A 792 -22.68 -16.79 -34.52
CA TYR A 792 -22.86 -17.30 -33.14
C TYR A 792 -21.51 -17.51 -32.45
N LEU A 793 -20.92 -16.42 -31.94
CA LEU A 793 -19.63 -16.41 -31.22
C LEU A 793 -19.77 -16.61 -29.70
N TYR A 794 -21.00 -16.66 -29.16
CA TYR A 794 -21.30 -16.75 -27.74
C TYR A 794 -22.56 -17.59 -27.45
N PHE A 795 -22.75 -17.99 -26.21
CA PHE A 795 -23.99 -18.57 -25.67
C PHE A 795 -24.39 -17.85 -24.39
N ILE A 796 -25.65 -17.96 -23.94
CA ILE A 796 -26.12 -17.26 -22.74
C ILE A 796 -26.07 -18.19 -21.55
N ILE A 797 -25.45 -17.73 -20.46
CA ILE A 797 -25.63 -18.31 -19.13
C ILE A 797 -26.70 -17.49 -18.40
N ARG A 798 -27.75 -18.18 -17.95
CA ARG A 798 -28.75 -17.67 -17.01
C ARG A 798 -28.47 -18.26 -15.64
N ILE A 799 -28.21 -17.41 -14.66
CA ILE A 799 -28.11 -17.78 -13.25
C ILE A 799 -29.40 -17.34 -12.57
N GLU A 800 -30.10 -18.29 -11.97
CA GLU A 800 -31.26 -18.03 -11.11
C GLU A 800 -30.86 -18.33 -9.67
N LYS A 801 -30.88 -17.34 -8.79
CA LYS A 801 -30.39 -17.46 -7.41
C LYS A 801 -31.42 -16.87 -6.46
N SER A 802 -31.72 -17.57 -5.38
CA SER A 802 -32.55 -17.08 -4.26
C SER A 802 -31.78 -17.23 -2.95
N SER A 803 -32.45 -17.01 -1.82
CA SER A 803 -31.89 -17.35 -0.51
C SER A 803 -31.69 -18.86 -0.31
N ASP A 804 -32.41 -19.68 -1.06
CA ASP A 804 -32.55 -21.11 -0.78
C ASP A 804 -32.00 -22.00 -1.91
N SER A 805 -31.73 -21.44 -3.08
CA SER A 805 -31.23 -22.23 -4.21
C SER A 805 -30.46 -21.42 -5.25
N ILE A 806 -29.70 -22.15 -6.05
CA ILE A 806 -29.05 -21.64 -7.25
C ILE A 806 -29.20 -22.60 -8.41
N LYS A 807 -29.43 -22.04 -9.59
CA LYS A 807 -29.54 -22.76 -10.86
C LYS A 807 -28.73 -22.04 -11.93
N ILE A 808 -27.81 -22.77 -12.55
CA ILE A 808 -26.99 -22.29 -13.66
C ILE A 808 -27.46 -22.99 -14.93
N ILE A 809 -27.94 -22.21 -15.90
CA ILE A 809 -28.60 -22.70 -17.10
C ILE A 809 -27.87 -22.12 -18.32
N ALA A 810 -27.45 -22.97 -19.24
CA ALA A 810 -27.05 -22.54 -20.57
C ALA A 810 -28.28 -22.47 -21.47
N SER A 811 -28.52 -21.29 -22.02
CA SER A 811 -29.59 -20.94 -22.94
C SER A 811 -29.00 -20.51 -24.28
N SER A 812 -29.76 -20.73 -25.36
CA SER A 812 -29.48 -20.15 -26.67
C SER A 812 -30.51 -19.06 -26.97
N GLU A 813 -30.12 -18.09 -27.80
CA GLU A 813 -31.10 -17.20 -28.44
C GLU A 813 -31.84 -17.91 -29.59
N ASP A 814 -31.28 -19.01 -30.09
CA ASP A 814 -31.93 -19.89 -31.06
C ASP A 814 -33.04 -20.72 -30.36
N PRO A 815 -34.32 -20.52 -30.71
CA PRO A 815 -35.43 -21.23 -30.09
C PRO A 815 -35.43 -22.73 -30.36
N ASP A 816 -34.67 -23.23 -31.35
CA ASP A 816 -34.55 -24.66 -31.65
C ASP A 816 -33.55 -25.38 -30.72
N ILE A 817 -32.78 -24.63 -29.90
CA ILE A 817 -31.83 -25.18 -28.94
C ILE A 817 -32.43 -25.08 -27.52
N SER A 818 -32.69 -26.23 -26.90
CA SER A 818 -33.24 -26.30 -25.55
C SER A 818 -32.26 -25.84 -24.46
N ASP A 819 -32.81 -25.16 -23.44
CA ASP A 819 -32.11 -24.83 -22.19
C ASP A 819 -31.47 -26.09 -21.56
N ARG A 820 -30.22 -25.96 -21.09
CA ARG A 820 -29.49 -27.03 -20.42
C ARG A 820 -29.07 -26.59 -19.04
N ILE A 821 -29.46 -27.35 -18.01
CA ILE A 821 -29.06 -27.09 -16.63
C ILE A 821 -27.64 -27.63 -16.44
N TYR A 822 -26.70 -26.75 -16.10
CA TYR A 822 -25.33 -27.11 -15.75
C TYR A 822 -25.20 -27.44 -14.27
N TYR A 823 -25.89 -26.69 -13.43
CA TYR A 823 -25.86 -26.89 -11.99
C TYR A 823 -27.20 -26.47 -11.37
N GLU A 824 -27.63 -27.21 -10.36
CA GLU A 824 -28.79 -26.89 -9.55
C GLU A 824 -28.53 -27.43 -8.14
N ALA A 825 -28.64 -26.55 -7.14
CA ALA A 825 -28.50 -26.91 -5.74
C ALA A 825 -29.43 -26.07 -4.87
N THR A 826 -29.83 -26.65 -3.74
CA THR A 826 -30.47 -25.96 -2.64
C THR A 826 -29.42 -25.61 -1.60
N PHE A 827 -29.42 -24.37 -1.12
CA PHE A 827 -28.50 -23.93 -0.07
C PHE A 827 -28.92 -24.51 1.28
N ASP A 828 -27.92 -24.89 2.07
CA ASP A 828 -28.05 -25.22 3.48
C ASP A 828 -27.17 -24.30 4.35
N GLU A 829 -27.14 -24.56 5.66
CA GLU A 829 -26.37 -23.77 6.62
C GLU A 829 -24.85 -23.76 6.36
N THR A 830 -24.35 -24.69 5.53
CA THR A 830 -22.93 -24.77 5.15
C THR A 830 -22.61 -23.96 3.89
N ASP A 831 -23.58 -23.40 3.18
CA ASP A 831 -23.32 -22.62 1.95
C ASP A 831 -23.00 -21.14 2.20
N GLY A 832 -22.83 -20.75 3.47
CA GLY A 832 -22.31 -19.44 3.87
C GLY A 832 -23.06 -18.28 3.20
N ALA A 833 -22.29 -17.37 2.59
CA ALA A 833 -22.80 -16.15 1.98
C ALA A 833 -23.49 -16.36 0.62
N CYS A 834 -23.51 -17.57 0.03
CA CYS A 834 -24.23 -17.81 -1.23
C CYS A 834 -25.75 -17.59 -1.12
N SER A 835 -26.33 -17.72 0.07
CA SER A 835 -27.74 -17.42 0.35
C SER A 835 -28.05 -15.92 0.40
N GLN A 836 -27.03 -15.07 0.51
CA GLN A 836 -27.23 -13.62 0.71
C GLN A 836 -27.63 -12.92 -0.59
N PRO A 837 -28.49 -11.89 -0.53
CA PRO A 837 -28.91 -11.14 -1.71
C PRO A 837 -27.71 -10.44 -2.38
N THR A 838 -27.79 -10.28 -3.69
CA THR A 838 -26.79 -9.62 -4.52
C THR A 838 -27.19 -8.16 -4.74
N HIS A 839 -26.31 -7.24 -4.38
CA HIS A 839 -26.46 -5.79 -4.57
C HIS A 839 -25.64 -5.28 -5.75
N GLU A 840 -24.48 -5.87 -6.01
CA GLU A 840 -23.62 -5.50 -7.14
C GLU A 840 -23.09 -6.77 -7.83
N VAL A 841 -22.82 -6.67 -9.13
CA VAL A 841 -22.16 -7.73 -9.90
C VAL A 841 -20.89 -7.21 -10.53
N SER A 842 -19.92 -8.09 -10.69
CA SER A 842 -18.78 -7.89 -11.58
C SER A 842 -18.58 -9.13 -12.44
N ALA A 843 -18.03 -8.95 -13.64
CA ALA A 843 -17.74 -10.03 -14.57
C ALA A 843 -16.34 -9.88 -15.17
N GLN A 844 -15.65 -11.00 -15.31
CA GLN A 844 -14.28 -11.08 -15.81
C GLN A 844 -14.14 -12.26 -16.79
N ASP A 845 -13.35 -12.08 -17.85
CA ASP A 845 -12.96 -13.15 -18.77
C ASP A 845 -11.45 -13.38 -18.69
N LEU A 846 -11.05 -14.58 -18.26
CA LEU A 846 -9.69 -14.96 -17.92
C LEU A 846 -9.17 -16.00 -18.93
N ASP A 847 -7.85 -16.02 -19.11
CA ASP A 847 -7.15 -17.05 -19.85
C ASP A 847 -6.72 -18.22 -18.97
N TYR A 848 -6.06 -19.20 -19.60
CA TYR A 848 -5.64 -20.43 -18.95
C TYR A 848 -4.64 -20.23 -17.79
N PHE A 849 -4.00 -19.06 -17.71
CA PHE A 849 -3.05 -18.66 -16.67
C PHE A 849 -3.61 -17.58 -15.71
N GLY A 850 -4.92 -17.28 -15.78
CA GLY A 850 -5.54 -16.23 -14.97
C GLY A 850 -5.30 -14.80 -15.49
N LYS A 851 -4.78 -14.65 -16.71
CA LYS A 851 -4.59 -13.36 -17.39
C LYS A 851 -5.83 -13.01 -18.21
N ILE A 852 -6.35 -11.80 -18.12
CA ILE A 852 -7.57 -11.40 -18.86
C ILE A 852 -7.32 -11.48 -20.39
N LEU A 853 -8.20 -12.10 -21.20
CA LEU A 853 -8.11 -12.15 -22.70
C LEU A 853 -9.46 -11.76 -23.38
N PHE A 854 -9.40 -11.27 -24.64
CA PHE A 854 -10.46 -10.57 -25.43
C PHE A 854 -11.65 -11.48 -25.90
N PHE A 855 -12.91 -11.06 -26.22
CA PHE A 855 -13.53 -9.87 -26.84
C PHE A 855 -15.09 -9.87 -26.65
N ALA A 856 -15.70 -8.66 -26.66
CA ALA A 856 -17.12 -8.23 -26.82
C ALA A 856 -18.31 -9.10 -26.34
N GLY A 857 -19.06 -8.55 -25.39
CA GLY A 857 -20.46 -8.88 -25.13
C GLY A 857 -21.14 -7.73 -24.41
#